data_AF-A0AAJ1F4P6-F1
#
_entry.id   AF-A0AAJ1F4P6-F1
#
_cell.length_a   1.000
_cell.length_b   1.000
_cell.length_c   1.000
_cell.angle_alpha   90.00
_cell.angle_beta   90.00
_cell.angle_gamma   90.00
#
_symmetry.space_group_name_H-M   'P 1'
#
loop_
_entity.id
_entity.type
_entity.pdbx_description
1 polymer ?
#
loop_
_entity_poly.entity_id
_entity_poly.type
_entity_poly.pdbx_seq_one_letter_code
_entity_poly.pdbx_strand_id
1 'polypeptide(L)'
;MVRQPAQDRYSPPTRHVRNESIRKKHLTLFLSFMMVASLFAPSMSTDLSFLEPVESRHDTANNTLNDSSTQTLMSNLNTSNPAEVTGVMDNLSRVHLVWIENGSQPRLQYALIATSGIDTVLISNTLIGYNNSTAISSPSLVVDSNNRVHIVWAITDLEILYTLIDPSLDDRNGDAGDIANMTLVSYTVADGTGVRDDPDIAIDSYNGAHVVWVDTYDPGGLYFGTPLIYYTMLTYDSSGNFSVQINNSIITPALGWKGNPAVSMGANNTVIIVWEDTRGSLVEYVGLLDSSGSMTSEWEDMCAVFYGGNLTSGLSFTGIKPMLEQASITVLETLYAISGNTWHADVHKNCEDGYTTGGSGSEGPRTTHLGQNSSDTTGGIRTLDAVMFNNSSLSIPSDWGYNSEMWGPGSTWACLSWRDNSAMTPGNPATAADHKWNPNATKLIIPVSDEGPYGGSGNGNQAQEPDDYQSITEAHEACVNAGIIPVALAGSTWWWPPAGGPHVDIGGGEAVRSHMLDLVQCIGNNTTLSDRDCDGSSINSTDAEGAVFLYPSDEMSNYVGTFESGALTNGWRTSGPEEWSVVGDTAPYYVSTENLCYIGGTQWNPSFTALSCSYYQPANTTVNLTVTVDSWASEFSMDVIMPNGTVDSYNSSDVWNWYDDVLVNYTVAGNYTIYLNDTYGDGGTSVSADYNITPVYHPGWKSLEGCFSAMSGDISDYQESVL
;
A
#
# COMPACT_ATOMS: atom_id res chain seq x y z
N MET A 1 -35.47 4.44 -79.78
CA MET A 1 -34.21 5.18 -79.52
C MET A 1 -34.15 5.50 -78.04
N VAL A 2 -33.25 4.80 -77.34
CA VAL A 2 -32.42 5.16 -76.19
C VAL A 2 -32.69 6.45 -75.36
N ARG A 3 -32.65 6.24 -74.02
CA ARG A 3 -32.19 7.10 -72.87
C ARG A 3 -33.22 7.78 -71.94
N GLN A 4 -32.87 7.69 -70.64
CA GLN A 4 -33.58 7.92 -69.37
C GLN A 4 -34.00 9.39 -69.10
N PRO A 5 -34.85 9.58 -68.06
CA PRO A 5 -34.38 10.34 -66.90
C PRO A 5 -34.66 9.63 -65.56
N ALA A 6 -33.81 9.93 -64.57
CA ALA A 6 -33.87 9.42 -63.20
C ALA A 6 -35.10 9.91 -62.43
N GLN A 7 -35.78 8.99 -61.73
CA GLN A 7 -36.77 9.31 -60.70
C GLN A 7 -36.08 9.25 -59.32
N ASP A 8 -35.89 10.39 -58.67
CA ASP A 8 -35.70 10.42 -57.22
C ASP A 8 -37.07 10.29 -56.53
N ARG A 9 -37.27 9.15 -55.88
CA ARG A 9 -38.42 8.90 -54.98
C ARG A 9 -38.04 9.35 -53.57
N TYR A 10 -38.62 10.45 -53.11
CA TYR A 10 -38.65 10.79 -51.68
C TYR A 10 -39.68 9.88 -50.99
N SER A 11 -39.22 8.92 -50.19
CA SER A 11 -40.08 8.09 -49.33
C SER A 11 -40.13 8.71 -47.93
N PRO A 12 -41.31 8.93 -47.31
CA PRO A 12 -41.40 9.43 -45.95
C PRO A 12 -40.95 8.33 -44.95
N PRO A 13 -40.32 8.70 -43.82
CA PRO A 13 -39.77 7.73 -42.88
C PRO A 13 -40.86 6.91 -42.20
N THR A 14 -40.57 5.63 -42.02
CA THR A 14 -41.47 4.63 -41.44
C THR A 14 -41.74 4.89 -39.95
N ARG A 15 -42.92 4.46 -39.50
CA ARG A 15 -43.53 4.67 -38.17
C ARG A 15 -42.62 4.32 -36.97
N HIS A 16 -41.61 3.48 -37.17
CA HIS A 16 -40.65 3.06 -36.14
C HIS A 16 -39.66 4.18 -35.74
N VAL A 17 -39.17 4.95 -36.72
CA VAL A 17 -38.19 6.05 -36.49
C VAL A 17 -38.84 7.23 -35.77
N ARG A 18 -40.14 7.44 -35.98
CA ARG A 18 -40.91 8.50 -35.33
C ARG A 18 -41.10 8.23 -33.82
N ASN A 19 -41.20 6.96 -33.40
CA ASN A 19 -41.37 6.58 -32.00
C ASN A 19 -40.06 6.68 -31.18
N GLU A 20 -38.90 6.41 -31.78
CA GLU A 20 -37.60 6.58 -31.12
C GLU A 20 -37.26 8.05 -30.86
N SER A 21 -37.55 8.94 -31.83
CA SER A 21 -37.35 10.38 -31.67
C SER A 21 -38.21 10.98 -30.56
N ILE A 22 -39.44 10.47 -30.39
CA ILE A 22 -40.35 10.90 -29.32
C ILE A 22 -39.85 10.40 -27.96
N ARG A 23 -39.42 9.13 -27.83
CA ARG A 23 -38.86 8.59 -26.58
C ARG A 23 -37.60 9.32 -26.12
N LYS A 24 -36.67 9.63 -27.02
CA LYS A 24 -35.46 10.39 -26.69
C LYS A 24 -35.81 11.79 -26.18
N LYS A 25 -36.76 12.48 -26.83
CA LYS A 25 -37.24 13.81 -26.37
C LYS A 25 -37.90 13.75 -24.99
N HIS A 26 -38.69 12.72 -24.70
CA HIS A 26 -39.30 12.55 -23.38
C HIS A 26 -38.27 12.24 -22.29
N LEU A 27 -37.25 11.44 -22.59
CA LEU A 27 -36.16 11.13 -21.66
C LEU A 27 -35.33 12.37 -21.33
N THR A 28 -34.97 13.18 -22.35
CA THR A 28 -34.25 14.43 -22.14
C THR A 28 -35.09 15.42 -21.32
N LEU A 29 -36.38 15.56 -21.63
CA LEU A 29 -37.26 16.44 -20.85
C LEU A 29 -37.42 15.99 -19.39
N PHE A 30 -37.47 14.68 -19.15
CA PHE A 30 -37.57 14.10 -17.82
C PHE A 30 -36.28 14.33 -17.00
N LEU A 31 -35.11 14.12 -17.60
CA LEU A 31 -33.81 14.39 -16.96
C LEU A 31 -33.61 15.88 -16.67
N SER A 32 -34.01 16.77 -17.59
CA SER A 32 -33.99 18.21 -17.35
C SER A 32 -34.94 18.61 -16.21
N PHE A 33 -36.12 17.98 -16.14
CA PHE A 33 -37.07 18.24 -15.07
C PHE A 33 -36.57 17.74 -13.71
N MET A 34 -35.88 16.59 -13.66
CA MET A 34 -35.23 16.08 -12.44
C MET A 34 -34.12 17.01 -11.94
N MET A 35 -33.26 17.51 -12.83
CA MET A 35 -32.18 18.45 -12.45
C MET A 35 -32.71 19.80 -11.97
N VAL A 36 -33.85 20.27 -12.49
CA VAL A 36 -34.47 21.51 -12.01
C VAL A 36 -35.22 21.27 -10.71
N ALA A 37 -35.87 20.11 -10.55
CA ALA A 37 -36.58 19.78 -9.31
C ALA A 37 -35.64 19.57 -8.12
N SER A 38 -34.40 19.07 -8.33
CA SER A 38 -33.40 18.94 -7.26
C SER A 38 -32.91 20.28 -6.71
N LEU A 39 -32.99 21.37 -7.50
CA LEU A 39 -32.67 22.73 -7.05
C LEU A 39 -33.76 23.37 -6.17
N PHE A 40 -34.95 22.77 -6.14
CA PHE A 40 -36.09 23.22 -5.32
C PHE A 40 -36.47 22.21 -4.22
N ALA A 41 -35.64 21.20 -3.98
CA ALA A 41 -35.81 20.36 -2.80
C ALA A 41 -35.63 21.23 -1.55
N PRO A 42 -36.65 21.38 -0.69
CA PRO A 42 -36.50 22.16 0.52
C PRO A 42 -35.41 21.53 1.39
N SER A 43 -34.46 22.34 1.85
CA SER A 43 -33.60 21.97 2.95
C SER A 43 -34.52 21.64 4.13
N MET A 44 -34.53 20.38 4.56
CA MET A 44 -35.27 20.01 5.76
C MET A 44 -34.56 20.65 6.95
N SER A 45 -35.14 21.76 7.42
CA SER A 45 -34.89 22.29 8.76
C SER A 45 -35.20 21.18 9.76
N THR A 46 -34.24 20.87 10.61
CA THR A 46 -34.41 19.96 11.75
C THR A 46 -35.30 20.65 12.79
N ASP A 47 -36.60 20.49 12.67
CA ASP A 47 -37.49 20.69 13.81
C ASP A 47 -37.12 19.63 14.85
N LEU A 48 -36.71 20.09 16.04
CA LEU A 48 -36.46 19.29 17.23
C LEU A 48 -37.76 18.57 17.63
N SER A 49 -38.00 17.40 17.03
CA SER A 49 -39.02 16.48 17.53
C SER A 49 -38.49 15.89 18.84
N PHE A 50 -39.14 16.25 19.94
CA PHE A 50 -39.01 15.57 21.22
C PHE A 50 -39.05 14.05 20.99
N LEU A 51 -37.98 13.36 21.39
CA LEU A 51 -37.94 11.91 21.47
C LEU A 51 -39.01 11.47 22.47
N GLU A 52 -40.13 10.96 21.97
CA GLU A 52 -40.96 10.07 22.77
C GLU A 52 -40.12 8.83 23.13
N PRO A 53 -40.30 8.24 24.32
CA PRO A 53 -39.55 7.06 24.72
C PRO A 53 -40.00 5.88 23.86
N VAL A 54 -39.21 5.53 22.85
CA VAL A 54 -39.39 4.34 22.03
C VAL A 54 -38.78 3.16 22.78
N GLU A 55 -39.56 2.09 22.92
CA GLU A 55 -39.12 0.77 23.39
C GLU A 55 -37.84 0.37 22.62
N SER A 56 -36.70 0.30 23.31
CA SER A 56 -35.42 -0.07 22.70
C SER A 56 -35.49 -1.52 22.22
N ARG A 57 -35.49 -1.70 20.90
CA ARG A 57 -35.42 -3.03 20.26
C ARG A 57 -34.34 -3.08 19.17
N HIS A 58 -33.32 -2.24 19.34
CA HIS A 58 -32.15 -2.15 18.48
C HIS A 58 -30.92 -2.44 19.34
N ASP A 59 -30.36 -3.63 19.17
CA ASP A 59 -29.11 -4.00 19.83
C ASP A 59 -27.98 -3.81 18.82
N THR A 60 -27.11 -2.85 19.12
CA THR A 60 -25.84 -2.63 18.42
C THR A 60 -24.72 -3.24 19.25
N ALA A 61 -23.61 -3.62 18.62
CA ALA A 61 -22.40 -3.97 19.34
C ALA A 61 -21.82 -2.72 20.02
N ASN A 62 -22.41 -2.28 21.14
CA ASN A 62 -22.00 -1.06 21.84
C ASN A 62 -21.21 -1.33 23.11
N ASN A 63 -20.66 -2.54 23.25
CA ASN A 63 -19.91 -3.00 24.42
C ASN A 63 -20.54 -2.47 25.72
N THR A 64 -21.74 -2.95 26.07
CA THR A 64 -22.55 -2.46 27.21
C THR A 64 -21.84 -2.51 28.58
N LEU A 65 -20.63 -3.07 28.64
CA LEU A 65 -19.81 -3.26 29.81
C LEU A 65 -18.63 -2.28 29.79
N ASN A 66 -18.33 -1.68 30.94
CA ASN A 66 -17.08 -0.93 31.12
C ASN A 66 -15.93 -1.88 31.53
N ASP A 67 -14.68 -1.43 31.38
CA ASP A 67 -13.47 -2.21 31.65
C ASP A 67 -13.46 -2.86 33.05
N SER A 68 -13.97 -2.18 34.07
CA SER A 68 -14.01 -2.72 35.44
C SER A 68 -14.99 -3.90 35.60
N SER A 69 -16.14 -3.82 34.93
CA SER A 69 -17.13 -4.91 34.88
C SER A 69 -16.59 -6.09 34.09
N THR A 70 -15.93 -5.82 32.96
CA THR A 70 -15.29 -6.85 32.14
C THR A 70 -14.19 -7.58 32.92
N GLN A 71 -13.28 -6.88 33.59
CA GLN A 71 -12.24 -7.50 34.41
C GLN A 71 -12.80 -8.37 35.55
N THR A 72 -13.88 -7.92 36.20
CA THR A 72 -14.55 -8.67 37.26
C THR A 72 -15.16 -9.96 36.73
N LEU A 73 -15.89 -9.89 35.62
CA LEU A 73 -16.51 -11.05 34.99
C LEU A 73 -15.47 -12.05 34.45
N MET A 74 -14.39 -11.55 33.83
CA MET A 74 -13.30 -12.37 33.32
C MET A 74 -12.54 -13.11 34.44
N SER A 75 -12.41 -12.50 35.62
CA SER A 75 -11.79 -13.16 36.77
C SER A 75 -12.56 -14.40 37.24
N ASN A 76 -13.88 -14.46 37.00
CA ASN A 76 -14.71 -15.61 37.33
C ASN A 76 -14.60 -16.77 36.32
N LEU A 77 -13.99 -16.53 35.15
CA LEU A 77 -13.89 -17.50 34.04
C LEU A 77 -12.53 -18.23 33.96
N ASN A 78 -11.59 -17.98 34.89
CA ASN A 78 -10.25 -18.55 34.91
C ASN A 78 -9.50 -18.42 33.55
N THR A 79 -9.61 -17.28 32.88
CA THR A 79 -9.00 -17.03 31.57
C THR A 79 -7.48 -16.87 31.64
N SER A 80 -6.76 -17.31 30.60
CA SER A 80 -5.31 -17.18 30.44
C SER A 80 -4.97 -16.22 29.30
N ASN A 81 -4.77 -14.95 29.64
CA ASN A 81 -4.37 -13.89 28.69
C ASN A 81 -5.45 -13.49 27.67
N PRO A 82 -6.62 -12.98 28.12
CA PRO A 82 -7.64 -12.46 27.22
C PRO A 82 -7.20 -11.14 26.56
N ALA A 83 -7.44 -11.04 25.26
CA ALA A 83 -7.32 -9.84 24.42
C ALA A 83 -8.67 -9.53 23.75
N GLU A 84 -8.89 -8.26 23.40
CA GLU A 84 -10.06 -7.80 22.63
C GLU A 84 -11.40 -8.36 23.15
N VAL A 85 -11.74 -7.97 24.38
CA VAL A 85 -12.95 -8.45 25.05
C VAL A 85 -14.13 -7.54 24.70
N THR A 86 -15.24 -8.15 24.27
CA THR A 86 -16.50 -7.45 24.01
C THR A 86 -17.68 -8.19 24.66
N GLY A 87 -18.71 -7.45 25.06
CA GLY A 87 -19.82 -7.98 25.83
C GLY A 87 -21.15 -7.25 25.62
N VAL A 88 -22.23 -8.04 25.59
CA VAL A 88 -23.61 -7.54 25.48
C VAL A 88 -24.48 -8.17 26.56
N MET A 89 -25.28 -7.35 27.23
CA MET A 89 -26.29 -7.81 28.18
C MET A 89 -27.64 -8.03 27.47
N ASP A 90 -28.25 -9.20 27.67
CA ASP A 90 -29.56 -9.51 27.14
C ASP A 90 -30.72 -9.01 28.03
N ASN A 91 -31.95 -9.19 27.55
CA ASN A 91 -33.16 -8.78 28.27
C ASN A 91 -33.48 -9.62 29.54
N LEU A 92 -32.70 -10.66 29.82
CA LEU A 92 -32.79 -11.50 31.03
C LEU A 92 -31.70 -11.17 32.05
N SER A 93 -30.96 -10.07 31.85
CA SER A 93 -29.81 -9.67 32.68
C SER A 93 -28.70 -10.73 32.68
N ARG A 94 -28.49 -11.38 31.54
CA ARG A 94 -27.35 -12.27 31.28
C ARG A 94 -26.37 -11.55 30.36
N VAL A 95 -25.10 -11.69 30.66
CA VAL A 95 -24.01 -11.10 29.89
C VAL A 95 -23.42 -12.16 28.99
N HIS A 96 -23.46 -11.90 27.69
CA HIS A 96 -22.77 -12.64 26.65
C HIS A 96 -21.40 -11.99 26.45
N LEU A 97 -20.33 -12.76 26.60
CA LEU A 97 -18.95 -12.29 26.40
C LEU A 97 -18.32 -13.05 25.25
N VAL A 98 -17.59 -12.34 24.39
CA VAL A 98 -16.63 -12.93 23.46
C VAL A 98 -15.27 -12.25 23.62
N TRP A 99 -14.19 -13.02 23.50
CA TRP A 99 -12.82 -12.51 23.54
C TRP A 99 -11.87 -13.39 22.76
N ILE A 100 -10.67 -12.88 22.50
CA ILE A 100 -9.56 -13.65 21.95
C ILE A 100 -8.67 -14.12 23.09
N GLU A 101 -8.52 -15.43 23.25
CA GLU A 101 -7.52 -16.01 24.14
C GLU A 101 -6.15 -15.98 23.42
N ASN A 102 -5.26 -15.11 23.88
CA ASN A 102 -4.00 -14.86 23.18
C ASN A 102 -2.93 -15.91 23.55
N GLY A 103 -2.32 -16.51 22.54
CA GLY A 103 -1.33 -17.58 22.65
C GLY A 103 -0.69 -17.88 21.28
N SER A 104 0.10 -18.95 21.18
CA SER A 104 0.73 -19.33 19.90
C SER A 104 -0.26 -19.64 18.77
N GLN A 105 -1.50 -19.95 19.15
CA GLN A 105 -2.66 -20.07 18.26
C GLN A 105 -3.80 -19.34 18.97
N PRO A 106 -4.09 -18.08 18.60
CA PRO A 106 -5.18 -17.33 19.21
C PRO A 106 -6.50 -18.07 19.00
N ARG A 107 -7.44 -17.94 19.94
CA ARG A 107 -8.73 -18.65 19.90
C ARG A 107 -9.86 -17.74 20.32
N LEU A 108 -10.94 -17.73 19.54
CA LEU A 108 -12.16 -17.03 19.89
C LEU A 108 -12.94 -17.81 20.96
N GLN A 109 -13.24 -17.18 22.08
CA GLN A 109 -13.91 -17.79 23.23
C GLN A 109 -15.22 -17.08 23.54
N TYR A 110 -16.19 -17.84 24.02
CA TYR A 110 -17.49 -17.34 24.46
C TYR A 110 -17.82 -17.78 25.88
N ALA A 111 -18.55 -16.94 26.62
CA ALA A 111 -19.13 -17.28 27.92
C ALA A 111 -20.48 -16.60 28.12
N LEU A 112 -21.29 -17.17 29.03
CA LEU A 112 -22.58 -16.64 29.44
C LEU A 112 -22.66 -16.54 30.97
N ILE A 113 -22.93 -15.35 31.50
CA ILE A 113 -22.97 -15.09 32.94
C ILE A 113 -24.31 -14.45 33.31
N ALA A 114 -25.02 -14.99 34.30
CA ALA A 114 -26.20 -14.34 34.87
C ALA A 114 -25.79 -13.33 35.96
N THR A 115 -26.32 -12.11 35.91
CA THR A 115 -25.97 -11.02 36.86
C THR A 115 -27.07 -10.73 37.90
N SER A 116 -28.11 -11.58 37.97
CA SER A 116 -29.23 -11.40 38.90
C SER A 116 -28.88 -11.84 40.33
N GLY A 117 -28.18 -10.97 41.07
CA GLY A 117 -27.95 -11.06 42.52
C GLY A 117 -26.63 -11.69 42.96
N ILE A 118 -26.12 -12.69 42.22
CA ILE A 118 -24.75 -13.23 42.30
C ILE A 118 -24.33 -13.61 40.89
N ASP A 119 -23.17 -13.13 40.44
CA ASP A 119 -22.61 -13.47 39.12
C ASP A 119 -22.41 -14.98 39.02
N THR A 120 -23.30 -15.64 38.26
CA THR A 120 -23.31 -17.09 38.11
C THR A 120 -22.91 -17.42 36.67
N VAL A 121 -21.80 -18.13 36.50
CA VAL A 121 -21.40 -18.66 35.20
C VAL A 121 -22.42 -19.70 34.78
N LEU A 122 -23.12 -19.45 33.67
CA LEU A 122 -24.07 -20.38 33.06
C LEU A 122 -23.38 -21.23 32.00
N ILE A 123 -22.50 -20.62 31.22
CA ILE A 123 -21.64 -21.28 30.24
C ILE A 123 -20.24 -20.71 30.45
N SER A 124 -19.28 -21.59 30.79
CA SER A 124 -17.87 -21.25 30.94
C SER A 124 -17.20 -21.06 29.57
N ASN A 125 -15.92 -20.67 29.57
CA ASN A 125 -15.07 -20.54 28.39
C ASN A 125 -15.27 -21.65 27.34
N THR A 126 -15.94 -21.29 26.25
CA THR A 126 -16.33 -22.19 25.16
C THR A 126 -15.69 -21.71 23.87
N LEU A 127 -14.92 -22.59 23.21
CA LEU A 127 -14.28 -22.29 21.94
C LEU A 127 -15.34 -22.09 20.83
N ILE A 128 -15.30 -20.95 20.15
CA ILE A 128 -16.18 -20.62 19.03
C ILE A 128 -15.40 -20.65 17.72
N GLY A 129 -15.86 -21.46 16.77
CA GLY A 129 -15.14 -21.66 15.52
C GLY A 129 -13.83 -22.43 15.75
N TYR A 130 -13.57 -23.44 14.92
CA TYR A 130 -12.26 -24.09 14.97
C TYR A 130 -11.41 -23.49 13.85
N ASN A 131 -10.45 -22.63 14.21
CA ASN A 131 -9.45 -22.13 13.30
C ASN A 131 -8.03 -22.48 13.78
N ASN A 132 -7.20 -22.93 12.86
CA ASN A 132 -5.76 -23.11 13.08
C ASN A 132 -4.98 -21.85 12.65
N SER A 133 -5.65 -20.68 12.68
CA SER A 133 -5.02 -19.42 12.30
C SER A 133 -4.03 -18.98 13.38
N THR A 134 -3.00 -18.26 12.95
CA THR A 134 -2.05 -17.61 13.83
C THR A 134 -2.45 -16.17 14.17
N ALA A 135 -3.47 -15.62 13.50
CA ALA A 135 -3.95 -14.25 13.69
C ALA A 135 -5.49 -14.20 13.62
N ILE A 136 -6.10 -13.66 14.67
CA ILE A 136 -7.55 -13.44 14.83
C ILE A 136 -7.66 -12.06 15.48
N SER A 137 -8.59 -11.24 15.00
CA SER A 137 -8.80 -9.87 15.45
C SER A 137 -10.27 -9.47 15.41
N SER A 138 -10.55 -8.34 16.05
CA SER A 138 -11.76 -7.53 15.97
C SER A 138 -13.06 -8.32 16.13
N PRO A 139 -13.25 -9.07 17.24
CA PRO A 139 -14.50 -9.77 17.49
C PRO A 139 -15.61 -8.78 17.88
N SER A 140 -16.79 -8.94 17.29
CA SER A 140 -17.99 -8.17 17.62
C SER A 140 -19.20 -9.09 17.79
N LEU A 141 -20.12 -8.74 18.71
CA LEU A 141 -21.28 -9.57 19.01
C LEU A 141 -22.56 -8.75 19.24
N VAL A 142 -23.70 -9.36 18.93
CA VAL A 142 -25.05 -8.85 19.26
C VAL A 142 -25.99 -10.00 19.59
N VAL A 143 -27.03 -9.71 20.37
CA VAL A 143 -28.01 -10.70 20.84
C VAL A 143 -29.37 -10.39 20.24
N ASP A 144 -30.00 -11.37 19.60
CA ASP A 144 -31.29 -11.17 18.94
C ASP A 144 -32.50 -11.33 19.86
N SER A 145 -33.70 -11.06 19.33
CA SER A 145 -34.93 -11.09 20.13
C SER A 145 -35.27 -12.47 20.70
N ASN A 146 -34.63 -13.54 20.22
CA ASN A 146 -34.79 -14.91 20.71
C ASN A 146 -33.65 -15.31 21.66
N ASN A 147 -32.80 -14.36 22.06
CA ASN A 147 -31.58 -14.56 22.85
C ASN A 147 -30.55 -15.46 22.17
N ARG A 148 -30.50 -15.44 20.84
CA ARG A 148 -29.43 -16.07 20.05
C ARG A 148 -28.34 -15.04 19.82
N VAL A 149 -27.09 -15.49 19.76
CA VAL A 149 -25.93 -14.61 19.68
C VAL A 149 -25.36 -14.68 18.28
N HIS A 150 -25.24 -13.51 17.65
CA HIS A 150 -24.56 -13.32 16.38
C HIS A 150 -23.15 -12.81 16.69
N ILE A 151 -22.13 -13.46 16.15
CA ILE A 151 -20.72 -13.13 16.40
C ILE A 151 -20.02 -13.01 15.05
N VAL A 152 -19.27 -11.92 14.88
CA VAL A 152 -18.36 -11.71 13.74
C VAL A 152 -16.94 -11.50 14.26
N TRP A 153 -15.95 -11.89 13.46
CA TRP A 153 -14.54 -11.67 13.75
C TRP A 153 -13.73 -11.78 12.46
N ALA A 154 -12.50 -11.28 12.48
CA ALA A 154 -11.56 -11.45 11.39
C ALA A 154 -10.57 -12.58 11.67
N ILE A 155 -10.21 -13.32 10.63
CA ILE A 155 -8.86 -13.83 10.50
C ILE A 155 -8.08 -12.68 9.86
N THR A 156 -7.23 -12.03 10.65
CA THR A 156 -6.46 -10.83 10.25
C THR A 156 -5.98 -10.97 8.82
N ASP A 157 -6.30 -9.96 8.01
CA ASP A 157 -5.93 -9.84 6.60
C ASP A 157 -6.50 -10.87 5.61
N LEU A 158 -7.31 -11.83 6.06
CA LEU A 158 -7.70 -12.97 5.22
C LEU A 158 -9.21 -13.10 5.06
N GLU A 159 -9.93 -13.23 6.17
CA GLU A 159 -11.34 -13.64 6.17
C GLU A 159 -12.16 -12.86 7.18
N ILE A 160 -13.40 -12.52 6.82
CA ILE A 160 -14.43 -12.12 7.78
C ILE A 160 -15.36 -13.30 8.02
N LEU A 161 -15.50 -13.70 9.27
CA LEU A 161 -16.26 -14.87 9.69
C LEU A 161 -17.49 -14.46 10.48
N TYR A 162 -18.54 -15.27 10.37
CA TYR A 162 -19.80 -15.09 11.08
C TYR A 162 -20.29 -16.42 11.66
N THR A 163 -20.80 -16.38 12.89
CA THR A 163 -21.55 -17.49 13.47
C THR A 163 -22.81 -17.01 14.20
N LEU A 164 -23.84 -17.85 14.16
CA LEU A 164 -25.05 -17.70 14.96
C LEU A 164 -25.13 -18.89 15.91
N ILE A 165 -25.15 -18.62 17.22
CA ILE A 165 -25.29 -19.63 18.26
C ILE A 165 -26.58 -19.41 19.06
N ASP A 166 -27.18 -20.49 19.55
CA ASP A 166 -28.30 -20.46 20.49
C ASP A 166 -27.86 -21.05 21.84
N PRO A 167 -27.52 -20.20 22.83
CA PRO A 167 -27.14 -20.66 24.16
C PRO A 167 -28.26 -21.36 24.93
N SER A 168 -29.50 -21.43 24.42
CA SER A 168 -30.59 -22.21 25.03
C SER A 168 -30.56 -23.69 24.71
N LEU A 169 -29.75 -24.09 23.73
CA LEU A 169 -29.52 -25.49 23.39
C LEU A 169 -28.49 -26.17 24.29
N ASP A 170 -27.77 -25.38 25.10
CA ASP A 170 -26.90 -25.85 26.17
C ASP A 170 -27.68 -26.09 27.47
N ASP A 171 -27.16 -26.95 28.36
CA ASP A 171 -27.79 -27.25 29.64
C ASP A 171 -27.57 -26.15 30.71
N ARG A 172 -26.65 -25.21 30.44
CA ARG A 172 -26.30 -24.02 31.24
C ARG A 172 -25.91 -24.37 32.68
N ASN A 173 -25.21 -25.48 32.86
CA ASN A 173 -24.84 -25.99 34.17
C ASN A 173 -23.59 -25.29 34.77
N GLY A 174 -22.94 -24.41 34.01
CA GLY A 174 -21.73 -23.69 34.38
C GLY A 174 -20.43 -24.29 33.85
N ASP A 175 -20.47 -25.40 33.12
CA ASP A 175 -19.33 -25.95 32.37
C ASP A 175 -19.17 -25.31 30.99
N ALA A 176 -18.17 -25.77 30.22
CA ALA A 176 -17.98 -25.32 28.85
C ALA A 176 -19.11 -25.85 27.97
N GLY A 177 -19.71 -24.97 27.18
CA GLY A 177 -20.92 -25.27 26.42
C GLY A 177 -20.69 -26.28 25.30
N ASP A 178 -21.76 -27.02 24.97
CA ASP A 178 -21.76 -27.93 23.83
C ASP A 178 -21.91 -27.16 22.51
N ILE A 179 -20.78 -26.64 22.01
CA ILE A 179 -20.77 -25.77 20.83
C ILE A 179 -21.34 -26.44 19.58
N ALA A 180 -21.23 -27.77 19.46
CA ALA A 180 -21.75 -28.51 18.32
C ALA A 180 -23.29 -28.47 18.29
N ASN A 181 -23.94 -28.45 19.46
CA ASN A 181 -25.38 -28.32 19.57
C ASN A 181 -25.84 -26.86 19.56
N MET A 182 -25.05 -25.94 20.12
CA MET A 182 -25.40 -24.51 20.16
C MET A 182 -25.31 -23.82 18.80
N THR A 183 -24.44 -24.26 17.90
CA THR A 183 -24.19 -23.57 16.61
C THR A 183 -25.33 -23.81 15.62
N LEU A 184 -26.02 -22.73 15.24
CA LEU A 184 -27.08 -22.75 14.23
C LEU A 184 -26.53 -22.47 12.82
N VAL A 185 -25.54 -21.58 12.71
CA VAL A 185 -24.91 -21.18 11.45
C VAL A 185 -23.42 -20.91 11.66
N SER A 186 -22.61 -21.34 10.70
CA SER A 186 -21.25 -20.84 10.47
C SER A 186 -21.13 -20.42 9.00
N TYR A 187 -20.63 -19.22 8.74
CA TYR A 187 -20.57 -18.64 7.40
C TYR A 187 -19.34 -17.75 7.24
N THR A 188 -18.65 -17.88 6.11
CA THR A 188 -17.58 -16.97 5.70
C THR A 188 -18.21 -15.80 4.96
N VAL A 189 -18.16 -14.61 5.55
CA VAL A 189 -18.73 -13.38 5.00
C VAL A 189 -17.91 -12.90 3.81
N ALA A 190 -16.59 -12.87 3.96
CA ALA A 190 -15.66 -12.46 2.92
C ALA A 190 -14.36 -13.26 3.01
N ASP A 191 -13.83 -13.67 1.86
CA ASP A 191 -12.56 -14.38 1.68
C ASP A 191 -11.96 -14.04 0.30
N GLY A 192 -10.74 -14.53 0.05
CA GLY A 192 -10.07 -14.40 -1.24
C GLY A 192 -9.14 -13.19 -1.36
N THR A 193 -9.05 -12.60 -2.56
CA THR A 193 -8.10 -11.51 -2.87
C THR A 193 -8.44 -10.23 -2.12
N GLY A 194 -7.42 -9.51 -1.65
CA GLY A 194 -7.59 -8.35 -0.76
C GLY A 194 -7.36 -8.76 0.69
N VAL A 195 -7.04 -7.78 1.52
CA VAL A 195 -6.93 -7.89 2.98
C VAL A 195 -8.08 -7.14 3.64
N ARG A 196 -8.53 -7.69 4.74
CA ARG A 196 -9.83 -7.38 5.32
C ARG A 196 -9.79 -7.56 6.81
N ASP A 197 -10.37 -6.61 7.53
CA ASP A 197 -10.35 -6.54 8.98
C ASP A 197 -11.51 -5.68 9.51
N ASP A 198 -11.54 -5.48 10.83
CA ASP A 198 -12.44 -4.60 11.57
C ASP A 198 -13.93 -4.80 11.27
N PRO A 199 -14.46 -6.03 11.40
CA PRO A 199 -15.88 -6.25 11.23
C PRO A 199 -16.70 -5.71 12.42
N ASP A 200 -17.83 -5.10 12.11
CA ASP A 200 -18.86 -4.74 13.09
C ASP A 200 -20.23 -5.29 12.68
N ILE A 201 -21.10 -5.52 13.67
CA ILE A 201 -22.41 -6.15 13.49
C ILE A 201 -23.53 -5.43 14.25
N ALA A 202 -24.68 -5.29 13.60
CA ALA A 202 -25.93 -4.87 14.22
C ALA A 202 -27.08 -5.77 13.78
N ILE A 203 -28.17 -5.79 14.55
CA ILE A 203 -29.38 -6.54 14.21
C ILE A 203 -30.59 -5.63 14.03
N ASP A 204 -31.42 -5.94 13.02
CA ASP A 204 -32.68 -5.26 12.80
C ASP A 204 -33.84 -5.84 13.64
N SER A 205 -35.01 -5.21 13.57
CA SER A 205 -36.19 -5.65 14.32
C SER A 205 -36.72 -7.04 13.91
N TYR A 206 -36.22 -7.62 12.82
CA TYR A 206 -36.57 -8.93 12.30
C TYR A 206 -35.49 -9.99 12.58
N ASN A 207 -34.47 -9.65 13.37
CA ASN A 207 -33.28 -10.47 13.65
C ASN A 207 -32.41 -10.74 12.39
N GLY A 208 -32.45 -9.85 11.40
CA GLY A 208 -31.48 -9.80 10.33
C GLY A 208 -30.19 -9.17 10.82
N ALA A 209 -29.05 -9.81 10.56
CA ALA A 209 -27.73 -9.31 10.89
C ALA A 209 -27.20 -8.44 9.75
N HIS A 210 -26.70 -7.27 10.11
CA HIS A 210 -26.05 -6.29 9.26
C HIS A 210 -24.57 -6.26 9.62
N VAL A 211 -23.70 -6.65 8.70
CA VAL A 211 -22.26 -6.73 8.95
C VAL A 211 -21.56 -5.74 8.04
N VAL A 212 -20.64 -4.96 8.62
CA VAL A 212 -19.74 -4.04 7.93
C VAL A 212 -18.31 -4.41 8.23
N TRP A 213 -17.37 -4.15 7.32
CA TRP A 213 -15.94 -4.42 7.51
C TRP A 213 -15.11 -3.57 6.55
N VAL A 214 -13.80 -3.51 6.80
CA VAL A 214 -12.81 -2.93 5.89
C VAL A 214 -12.29 -4.02 4.96
N ASP A 215 -12.18 -3.73 3.67
CA ASP A 215 -11.62 -4.64 2.66
C ASP A 215 -10.96 -3.83 1.54
N THR A 216 -9.84 -4.28 0.97
CA THR A 216 -9.31 -3.65 -0.26
C THR A 216 -9.51 -4.44 -1.52
N TYR A 217 -10.32 -5.51 -1.47
CA TYR A 217 -10.79 -6.11 -2.68
C TYR A 217 -11.46 -5.05 -3.56
N ASP A 218 -10.92 -4.80 -4.74
CA ASP A 218 -11.45 -3.82 -5.68
C ASP A 218 -11.68 -4.51 -7.03
N PRO A 219 -12.84 -5.15 -7.23
CA PRO A 219 -13.12 -5.89 -8.46
C PRO A 219 -13.06 -5.04 -9.73
N GLY A 220 -13.22 -3.71 -9.60
CA GLY A 220 -13.22 -2.78 -10.72
C GLY A 220 -11.88 -2.09 -10.96
N GLY A 221 -10.91 -2.21 -10.04
CA GLY A 221 -9.67 -1.43 -10.06
C GLY A 221 -9.89 0.08 -9.99
N LEU A 222 -11.08 0.53 -9.56
CA LEU A 222 -11.45 1.94 -9.53
C LEU A 222 -10.88 2.68 -8.31
N TYR A 223 -10.56 1.93 -7.28
CA TYR A 223 -10.12 2.39 -5.97
C TYR A 223 -8.69 1.96 -5.65
N PHE A 224 -7.96 1.40 -6.63
CA PHE A 224 -6.53 1.09 -6.54
C PHE A 224 -6.13 0.24 -5.33
N GLY A 225 -7.03 -0.61 -4.83
CA GLY A 225 -6.77 -1.42 -3.63
C GLY A 225 -6.67 -0.59 -2.34
N THR A 226 -7.28 0.59 -2.29
CA THR A 226 -7.47 1.36 -1.04
C THR A 226 -8.53 0.72 -0.14
N PRO A 227 -8.53 1.02 1.17
CA PRO A 227 -9.53 0.51 2.13
C PRO A 227 -10.94 0.96 1.77
N LEU A 228 -11.83 -0.01 1.58
CA LEU A 228 -13.23 0.20 1.29
C LEU A 228 -14.07 -0.34 2.44
N ILE A 229 -15.18 0.35 2.72
CA ILE A 229 -16.18 -0.17 3.64
C ILE A 229 -17.15 -1.03 2.83
N TYR A 230 -17.25 -2.27 3.26
CA TYR A 230 -18.17 -3.25 2.74
C TYR A 230 -19.37 -3.44 3.67
N TYR A 231 -20.46 -3.91 3.09
CA TYR A 231 -21.70 -4.20 3.80
C TYR A 231 -22.36 -5.46 3.25
N THR A 232 -22.90 -6.28 4.16
CA THR A 232 -23.74 -7.44 3.85
C THR A 232 -24.93 -7.53 4.80
N MET A 233 -25.99 -8.21 4.38
CA MET A 233 -27.14 -8.51 5.23
C MET A 233 -27.43 -10.00 5.24
N LEU A 234 -27.43 -10.60 6.42
CA LEU A 234 -27.63 -12.02 6.67
C LEU A 234 -28.94 -12.23 7.44
N THR A 235 -29.64 -13.31 7.17
CA THR A 235 -30.90 -13.63 7.85
C THR A 235 -30.98 -15.10 8.21
N TYR A 236 -31.61 -15.39 9.34
CA TYR A 236 -31.94 -16.74 9.77
C TYR A 236 -33.42 -16.80 10.15
N ASP A 237 -34.22 -17.48 9.33
CA ASP A 237 -35.68 -17.50 9.49
C ASP A 237 -36.14 -18.44 10.62
N SER A 238 -37.42 -18.34 10.99
CA SER A 238 -38.03 -19.19 12.01
C SER A 238 -38.11 -20.67 11.64
N SER A 239 -37.87 -21.02 10.37
CA SER A 239 -37.83 -22.41 9.87
C SER A 239 -36.42 -23.01 9.94
N GLY A 240 -35.43 -22.21 10.35
CA GLY A 240 -34.02 -22.61 10.46
C GLY A 240 -33.20 -22.39 9.20
N ASN A 241 -33.70 -21.62 8.22
CA ASN A 241 -32.97 -21.36 6.98
C ASN A 241 -32.10 -20.10 7.11
N PHE A 242 -30.82 -20.26 6.83
CA PHE A 242 -29.88 -19.15 6.65
C PHE A 242 -29.90 -18.63 5.21
N SER A 243 -29.83 -17.31 5.02
CA SER A 243 -29.71 -16.69 3.70
C SER A 243 -29.05 -15.31 3.73
N VAL A 244 -28.26 -15.03 2.68
CA VAL A 244 -27.69 -13.71 2.39
C VAL A 244 -28.74 -12.91 1.60
N GLN A 245 -29.22 -11.81 2.17
CA GLN A 245 -30.23 -10.93 1.56
C GLN A 245 -29.60 -9.84 0.70
N ILE A 246 -28.49 -9.28 1.17
CA ILE A 246 -27.66 -8.32 0.44
C ILE A 246 -26.26 -8.90 0.43
N ASN A 247 -25.72 -9.15 -0.75
CA ASN A 247 -24.36 -9.67 -0.89
C ASN A 247 -23.33 -8.55 -0.64
N ASN A 248 -22.07 -8.93 -0.48
CA ASN A 248 -20.96 -8.02 -0.22
C ASN A 248 -20.98 -6.83 -1.19
N SER A 249 -21.30 -5.67 -0.65
CA SER A 249 -21.51 -4.43 -1.40
C SER A 249 -20.61 -3.34 -0.87
N ILE A 250 -19.85 -2.71 -1.78
CA ILE A 250 -19.05 -1.53 -1.47
C ILE A 250 -20.02 -0.36 -1.22
N ILE A 251 -19.91 0.29 -0.07
CA ILE A 251 -20.73 1.46 0.28
C ILE A 251 -19.94 2.78 0.25
N THR A 252 -18.63 2.70 0.04
CA THR A 252 -17.77 3.87 -0.09
C THR A 252 -17.98 4.56 -1.44
N PRO A 253 -18.12 5.90 -1.46
CA PRO A 253 -18.48 6.62 -2.68
C PRO A 253 -17.30 7.18 -3.48
N ALA A 254 -16.08 7.14 -2.93
CA ALA A 254 -14.89 7.80 -3.48
C ALA A 254 -13.61 7.24 -2.87
N LEU A 255 -12.48 7.64 -3.46
CA LEU A 255 -11.12 7.40 -2.97
C LEU A 255 -10.87 8.04 -1.57
N GLY A 256 -9.83 7.55 -0.89
CA GLY A 256 -9.42 7.95 0.46
C GLY A 256 -9.51 6.81 1.48
N TRP A 257 -8.63 6.79 2.46
CA TRP A 257 -8.57 5.79 3.52
C TRP A 257 -9.87 5.71 4.30
N LYS A 258 -10.19 4.49 4.71
CA LYS A 258 -11.38 4.13 5.45
C LYS A 258 -10.97 3.12 6.51
N GLY A 259 -11.35 3.37 7.75
CA GLY A 259 -11.08 2.45 8.85
C GLY A 259 -12.23 2.43 9.84
N ASN A 260 -12.15 1.45 10.74
CA ASN A 260 -12.99 1.37 11.94
C ASN A 260 -14.49 1.59 11.65
N PRO A 261 -15.11 0.82 10.72
CA PRO A 261 -16.52 0.98 10.44
C PRO A 261 -17.36 0.52 11.63
N ALA A 262 -18.43 1.25 11.91
CA ALA A 262 -19.42 0.86 12.90
C ALA A 262 -20.82 0.92 12.29
N VAL A 263 -21.66 -0.04 12.66
CA VAL A 263 -23.03 -0.16 12.16
C VAL A 263 -24.04 -0.12 13.30
N SER A 264 -25.15 0.58 13.05
CA SER A 264 -26.25 0.73 13.99
C SER A 264 -27.59 0.70 13.27
N MET A 265 -28.64 0.36 14.01
CA MET A 265 -30.01 0.33 13.51
C MET A 265 -30.85 1.46 14.12
N GLY A 266 -31.41 2.31 13.25
CA GLY A 266 -32.39 3.33 13.62
C GLY A 266 -33.82 2.78 13.74
N ALA A 267 -34.73 3.62 14.29
CA ALA A 267 -36.11 3.29 14.69
C ALA A 267 -37.03 2.63 13.62
N ASN A 268 -36.64 2.62 12.34
CA ASN A 268 -37.38 2.03 11.23
C ASN A 268 -36.53 1.02 10.43
N ASN A 269 -35.62 0.30 11.09
CA ASN A 269 -34.59 -0.53 10.45
C ASN A 269 -33.78 0.27 9.40
N THR A 270 -33.55 1.55 9.69
CA THR A 270 -32.62 2.35 8.89
C THR A 270 -31.22 1.98 9.31
N VAL A 271 -30.44 1.44 8.37
CA VAL A 271 -29.03 1.09 8.61
C VAL A 271 -28.23 2.39 8.65
N ILE A 272 -27.53 2.64 9.75
CA ILE A 272 -26.62 3.76 9.93
C ILE A 272 -25.22 3.17 9.98
N ILE A 273 -24.35 3.59 9.07
CA ILE A 273 -22.96 3.14 9.01
C ILE A 273 -22.09 4.38 9.09
N VAL A 274 -21.12 4.34 9.99
CA VAL A 274 -20.09 5.38 10.14
C VAL A 274 -18.72 4.72 9.98
N TRP A 275 -17.74 5.50 9.56
CA TRP A 275 -16.36 5.05 9.37
C TRP A 275 -15.44 6.25 9.45
N GLU A 276 -14.16 6.01 9.68
CA GLU A 276 -13.11 7.04 9.61
C GLU A 276 -12.75 7.33 8.15
N ASP A 277 -12.59 8.60 7.78
CA ASP A 277 -12.41 8.99 6.38
C ASP A 277 -11.38 10.12 6.26
N THR A 278 -10.39 9.98 5.37
CA THR A 278 -9.40 11.03 5.14
C THR A 278 -9.92 12.24 4.38
N ARG A 279 -11.12 12.17 3.78
CA ARG A 279 -11.69 13.30 3.04
C ARG A 279 -12.01 14.47 3.97
N GLY A 280 -11.68 15.69 3.54
CA GLY A 280 -11.76 16.90 4.36
C GLY A 280 -10.52 17.15 5.23
N SER A 281 -9.51 16.28 5.15
CA SER A 281 -8.22 16.46 5.84
C SER A 281 -7.39 17.58 5.21
N LEU A 282 -6.44 18.08 6.00
CA LEU A 282 -5.43 19.04 5.59
C LEU A 282 -4.09 18.32 5.53
N VAL A 283 -3.44 18.32 4.38
CA VAL A 283 -2.12 17.75 4.17
C VAL A 283 -1.16 18.87 3.84
N GLU A 284 0.01 18.87 4.46
CA GLU A 284 1.13 19.74 4.10
C GLU A 284 2.33 18.89 3.73
N TYR A 285 2.94 19.17 2.58
CA TYR A 285 4.21 18.55 2.22
C TYR A 285 5.30 19.55 1.89
N VAL A 286 6.52 19.17 2.26
CA VAL A 286 7.75 19.86 1.93
C VAL A 286 8.54 19.01 0.95
N GLY A 287 8.63 19.46 -0.31
CA GLY A 287 9.51 18.83 -1.29
C GLY A 287 10.94 19.32 -1.14
N LEU A 288 11.91 18.41 -1.08
CA LEU A 288 13.34 18.71 -1.02
C LEU A 288 13.96 18.25 -2.33
N LEU A 289 14.20 19.20 -3.22
CA LEU A 289 14.48 18.96 -4.62
C LEU A 289 15.96 19.06 -4.88
N ASP A 290 16.54 17.98 -5.39
CA ASP A 290 17.85 18.01 -6.00
C ASP A 290 17.88 19.02 -7.16
N SER A 291 18.82 19.95 -7.07
CA SER A 291 18.99 21.01 -8.07
C SER A 291 20.36 21.00 -8.74
N SER A 292 21.05 19.86 -8.66
CA SER A 292 22.31 19.59 -9.33
C SER A 292 22.18 19.71 -10.85
N GLY A 293 23.34 19.77 -11.52
CA GLY A 293 23.39 19.81 -12.99
C GLY A 293 23.09 18.48 -13.68
N SER A 294 23.02 17.37 -12.94
CA SER A 294 22.56 16.05 -13.45
C SER A 294 21.04 16.03 -13.62
N MET A 295 20.31 16.75 -12.76
CA MET A 295 18.87 16.93 -12.85
C MET A 295 18.51 17.89 -14.00
N THR A 296 18.32 17.36 -15.21
CA THR A 296 18.03 18.13 -16.44
C THR A 296 16.59 17.98 -16.91
N SER A 297 16.28 17.01 -17.77
CA SER A 297 14.91 16.64 -18.16
C SER A 297 14.07 16.17 -16.97
N GLU A 298 14.73 15.68 -15.93
CA GLU A 298 14.16 15.19 -14.68
C GLU A 298 13.36 16.28 -13.96
N TRP A 299 13.71 17.56 -14.13
CA TRP A 299 12.91 18.67 -13.61
C TRP A 299 11.54 18.77 -14.30
N GLU A 300 11.42 18.43 -15.59
CA GLU A 300 10.13 18.41 -16.28
C GLU A 300 9.21 17.34 -15.67
N ASP A 301 9.77 16.17 -15.39
CA ASP A 301 9.06 15.06 -14.73
C ASP A 301 8.66 15.42 -13.31
N MET A 302 9.57 15.97 -12.52
CA MET A 302 9.29 16.41 -11.15
C MET A 302 8.20 17.50 -11.11
N CYS A 303 8.22 18.46 -12.05
CA CYS A 303 7.16 19.47 -12.16
C CYS A 303 5.81 18.83 -12.49
N ALA A 304 5.78 17.84 -13.37
CA ALA A 304 4.56 17.08 -13.65
C ALA A 304 4.13 16.23 -12.43
N VAL A 305 5.06 15.70 -11.64
CA VAL A 305 4.78 14.98 -10.40
C VAL A 305 4.04 15.88 -9.42
N PHE A 306 4.56 17.05 -9.05
CA PHE A 306 3.89 17.88 -8.04
C PHE A 306 2.63 18.58 -8.55
N TYR A 307 2.67 19.13 -9.78
CA TYR A 307 1.64 20.04 -10.29
C TYR A 307 0.80 19.48 -11.43
N GLY A 308 1.15 18.31 -11.96
CA GLY A 308 0.47 17.68 -13.08
C GLY A 308 1.01 18.13 -14.44
N GLY A 309 0.86 17.29 -15.45
CA GLY A 309 1.24 17.59 -16.82
C GLY A 309 1.73 16.37 -17.59
N ASN A 310 2.68 16.59 -18.49
CA ASN A 310 3.31 15.53 -19.26
C ASN A 310 4.69 15.22 -18.70
N LEU A 311 4.99 13.93 -18.59
CA LEU A 311 6.32 13.41 -18.32
C LEU A 311 7.15 13.41 -19.62
N THR A 312 8.47 13.40 -19.48
CA THR A 312 9.45 13.27 -20.56
C THR A 312 9.30 11.94 -21.32
N SER A 313 8.74 10.92 -20.66
CA SER A 313 8.32 9.65 -21.27
C SER A 313 7.16 9.79 -22.27
N GLY A 314 6.49 10.95 -22.31
CA GLY A 314 5.31 11.21 -23.13
C GLY A 314 3.99 10.78 -22.49
N LEU A 315 4.04 10.18 -21.30
CA LEU A 315 2.85 9.90 -20.48
C LEU A 315 2.34 11.19 -19.83
N SER A 316 1.07 11.21 -19.42
CA SER A 316 0.51 12.31 -18.64
C SER A 316 0.27 11.86 -17.21
N PHE A 317 0.63 12.71 -16.27
CA PHE A 317 0.42 12.52 -14.84
C PHE A 317 -0.45 13.64 -14.29
N THR A 318 -1.43 13.31 -13.45
CA THR A 318 -2.39 14.30 -12.91
C THR A 318 -1.75 15.26 -11.91
N GLY A 319 -0.70 14.80 -11.23
CA GLY A 319 0.03 15.57 -10.22
C GLY A 319 -0.48 15.35 -8.81
N ILE A 320 0.42 15.26 -7.84
CA ILE A 320 0.10 14.95 -6.44
C ILE A 320 -0.94 15.90 -5.87
N LYS A 321 -0.69 17.21 -6.02
CA LYS A 321 -1.58 18.22 -5.47
C LYS A 321 -2.98 18.16 -6.13
N PRO A 322 -3.11 18.22 -7.46
CA PRO A 322 -4.41 18.08 -8.12
C PRO A 322 -5.16 16.79 -7.77
N MET A 323 -4.45 15.67 -7.57
CA MET A 323 -5.07 14.39 -7.22
C MET A 323 -5.70 14.41 -5.83
N LEU A 324 -4.95 14.86 -4.83
CA LEU A 324 -5.46 14.98 -3.47
C LEU A 324 -6.60 16.00 -3.37
N GLU A 325 -6.52 17.11 -4.11
CA GLU A 325 -7.61 18.08 -4.20
C GLU A 325 -8.88 17.47 -4.83
N GLN A 326 -8.74 16.57 -5.80
CA GLN A 326 -9.87 15.83 -6.38
C GLN A 326 -10.52 14.88 -5.35
N ALA A 327 -9.74 14.34 -4.42
CA ALA A 327 -10.21 13.56 -3.27
C ALA A 327 -10.78 14.43 -2.13
N SER A 328 -10.97 15.74 -2.32
CA SER A 328 -11.44 16.67 -1.27
C SER A 328 -10.49 16.77 -0.07
N ILE A 329 -9.19 16.60 -0.30
CA ILE A 329 -8.12 16.89 0.66
C ILE A 329 -7.57 18.29 0.33
N THR A 330 -7.39 19.13 1.35
CA THR A 330 -6.72 20.43 1.15
C THR A 330 -5.21 20.22 1.22
N VAL A 331 -4.49 20.60 0.16
CA VAL A 331 -3.04 20.45 0.08
C VAL A 331 -2.34 21.78 0.30
N LEU A 332 -1.37 21.80 1.20
CA LEU A 332 -0.43 22.88 1.43
C LEU A 332 0.96 22.42 0.97
N GLU A 333 1.54 23.03 -0.05
CA GLU A 333 2.86 22.61 -0.55
C GLU A 333 3.89 23.72 -0.49
N THR A 334 5.11 23.36 -0.10
CA THR A 334 6.29 24.17 -0.35
C THR A 334 7.38 23.28 -0.92
N LEU A 335 7.98 23.69 -2.03
CA LEU A 335 9.10 22.97 -2.64
C LEU A 335 10.38 23.78 -2.41
N TYR A 336 11.45 23.12 -1.99
CA TYR A 336 12.75 23.73 -1.78
C TYR A 336 13.76 23.17 -2.76
N ALA A 337 14.30 24.04 -3.63
CA ALA A 337 15.50 23.73 -4.39
C ALA A 337 16.71 23.81 -3.44
N ILE A 338 17.32 22.66 -3.18
CA ILE A 338 18.49 22.53 -2.29
C ILE A 338 19.67 23.28 -2.92
N SER A 339 20.38 24.15 -2.19
CA SER A 339 21.43 25.04 -2.73
C SER A 339 20.88 26.17 -3.64
N GLY A 340 19.57 26.17 -3.94
CA GLY A 340 18.87 27.29 -4.56
C GLY A 340 18.98 27.41 -6.06
N ASN A 341 19.49 26.41 -6.76
CA ASN A 341 19.45 26.41 -8.21
C ASN A 341 18.02 26.16 -8.69
N THR A 342 17.44 27.13 -9.38
CA THR A 342 16.04 27.08 -9.85
C THR A 342 15.92 27.36 -11.35
N TRP A 343 17.05 27.34 -12.06
CA TRP A 343 17.12 27.61 -13.51
C TRP A 343 16.30 26.62 -14.36
N HIS A 344 15.99 25.44 -13.82
CA HIS A 344 15.12 24.48 -14.50
C HIS A 344 13.63 24.77 -14.21
N ALA A 345 13.30 25.38 -13.07
CA ALA A 345 11.91 25.62 -12.67
C ALA A 345 11.17 26.63 -13.57
N ASP A 346 11.86 27.64 -14.12
CA ASP A 346 11.25 28.70 -14.94
C ASP A 346 11.09 28.33 -16.42
N VAL A 347 11.80 27.30 -16.89
CA VAL A 347 11.72 26.80 -18.27
C VAL A 347 10.69 25.68 -18.44
N HIS A 348 10.18 25.09 -17.35
CA HIS A 348 9.18 24.02 -17.38
C HIS A 348 7.78 24.53 -17.03
N LYS A 349 6.85 24.34 -17.96
CA LYS A 349 5.49 24.91 -17.91
C LYS A 349 4.69 24.56 -16.65
N ASN A 350 4.87 23.36 -16.09
CA ASN A 350 4.10 22.91 -14.93
C ASN A 350 4.63 23.50 -13.61
N CYS A 351 5.86 24.03 -13.58
CA CYS A 351 6.45 24.68 -12.41
C CYS A 351 6.37 26.21 -12.44
N GLU A 352 5.99 26.83 -13.55
CA GLU A 352 6.03 28.30 -13.74
C GLU A 352 5.30 29.08 -12.63
N ASP A 353 4.11 28.62 -12.26
CA ASP A 353 3.29 29.24 -11.21
C ASP A 353 3.91 29.06 -9.81
N GLY A 354 4.41 27.85 -9.51
CA GLY A 354 5.11 27.53 -8.27
C GLY A 354 6.41 28.33 -8.13
N TYR A 355 7.20 28.40 -9.20
CA TYR A 355 8.43 29.20 -9.29
C TYR A 355 8.16 30.69 -9.05
N THR A 356 7.13 31.24 -9.69
CA THR A 356 6.74 32.65 -9.49
C THR A 356 6.27 32.90 -8.07
N THR A 357 5.49 31.98 -7.49
CA THR A 357 4.98 32.09 -6.11
C THR A 357 6.10 32.03 -5.06
N GLY A 358 7.16 31.27 -5.33
CA GLY A 358 8.37 31.23 -4.49
C GLY A 358 9.36 32.37 -4.76
N GLY A 359 8.92 33.44 -5.41
CA GLY A 359 9.73 34.63 -5.67
C GLY A 359 10.83 34.41 -6.70
N SER A 360 10.60 33.55 -7.69
CA SER A 360 11.49 33.32 -8.82
C SER A 360 12.92 32.95 -8.40
N GLY A 361 13.04 32.02 -7.44
CA GLY A 361 14.33 31.53 -6.94
C GLY A 361 15.08 32.49 -6.02
N SER A 362 14.41 33.54 -5.51
CA SER A 362 15.02 34.53 -4.62
C SER A 362 14.53 34.49 -3.18
N GLU A 363 13.43 33.79 -2.90
CA GLU A 363 12.88 33.68 -1.55
C GLU A 363 13.27 32.34 -0.90
N GLY A 364 13.70 32.41 0.36
CA GLY A 364 13.88 31.25 1.23
C GLY A 364 12.59 30.88 1.99
N PRO A 365 12.70 30.11 3.09
CA PRO A 365 11.56 29.73 3.92
C PRO A 365 10.66 30.90 4.34
N ARG A 366 9.35 30.65 4.39
CA ARG A 366 8.36 31.66 4.79
C ARG A 366 8.49 31.98 6.28
N THR A 367 8.12 33.21 6.66
CA THR A 367 8.03 33.59 8.08
C THR A 367 6.77 33.07 8.78
N THR A 368 5.78 32.58 8.04
CA THR A 368 4.50 32.08 8.53
C THR A 368 4.13 30.79 7.80
N HIS A 369 3.38 29.91 8.47
CA HIS A 369 2.88 28.67 7.87
C HIS A 369 1.82 28.90 6.80
N LEU A 370 1.63 27.93 5.89
CA LEU A 370 0.54 27.93 4.91
C LEU A 370 -0.82 27.70 5.58
N GLY A 371 -1.92 28.01 4.87
CA GLY A 371 -3.27 27.91 5.40
C GLY A 371 -3.69 29.08 6.29
N GLN A 372 -3.07 30.26 6.15
CA GLN A 372 -3.53 31.49 6.83
C GLN A 372 -4.96 31.88 6.40
N ASN A 373 -5.37 31.45 5.21
CA ASN A 373 -6.71 31.55 4.66
C ASN A 373 -6.92 30.45 3.60
N SER A 374 -8.14 30.30 3.10
CA SER A 374 -8.51 29.22 2.17
C SER A 374 -7.83 29.28 0.78
N SER A 375 -7.19 30.40 0.43
CA SER A 375 -6.41 30.53 -0.82
C SER A 375 -4.89 30.45 -0.60
N ASP A 376 -4.43 30.42 0.64
CA ASP A 376 -3.01 30.32 1.00
C ASP A 376 -2.57 28.86 1.04
N THR A 377 -2.68 28.18 -0.11
CA THR A 377 -2.39 26.76 -0.24
C THR A 377 -1.04 26.46 -0.85
N THR A 378 -0.30 27.46 -1.35
CA THR A 378 1.01 27.23 -1.98
C THR A 378 2.09 28.16 -1.45
N GLY A 379 3.22 27.57 -1.05
CA GLY A 379 4.46 28.27 -0.73
C GLY A 379 5.32 28.52 -1.97
N GLY A 380 5.06 27.79 -3.07
CA GLY A 380 5.86 27.83 -4.29
C GLY A 380 7.24 27.15 -4.15
N ILE A 381 8.07 27.32 -5.18
CA ILE A 381 9.44 26.79 -5.26
C ILE A 381 10.42 27.82 -4.70
N ARG A 382 11.04 27.51 -3.57
CA ARG A 382 11.90 28.39 -2.77
C ARG A 382 13.32 27.87 -2.70
N THR A 383 14.26 28.72 -2.31
CA THR A 383 15.66 28.35 -2.08
C THR A 383 15.86 27.80 -0.67
N LEU A 384 16.69 26.76 -0.55
CA LEU A 384 17.22 26.29 0.73
C LEU A 384 18.75 26.46 0.74
N ASP A 385 19.25 27.33 1.61
CA ASP A 385 20.66 27.76 1.70
C ASP A 385 21.37 27.26 2.98
N ALA A 386 20.63 26.61 3.87
CA ALA A 386 21.16 25.97 5.06
C ALA A 386 20.34 24.73 5.42
N VAL A 387 21.04 23.69 5.86
CA VAL A 387 20.50 22.40 6.27
C VAL A 387 21.08 22.00 7.64
N MET A 388 20.69 20.83 8.15
CA MET A 388 21.16 20.32 9.43
C MET A 388 22.01 19.07 9.21
N PHE A 389 23.22 19.05 9.78
CA PHE A 389 24.09 17.88 9.79
C PHE A 389 24.95 17.89 11.05
N ASN A 390 25.12 16.74 11.71
CA ASN A 390 25.87 16.58 12.94
C ASN A 390 25.42 17.58 14.03
N ASN A 391 24.09 17.67 14.19
CA ASN A 391 23.42 18.56 15.13
C ASN A 391 23.82 20.05 15.03
N SER A 392 24.29 20.48 13.87
CA SER A 392 24.73 21.84 13.60
C SER A 392 24.17 22.32 12.26
N SER A 393 24.04 23.64 12.10
CA SER A 393 23.69 24.20 10.81
C SER A 393 24.85 24.07 9.84
N LEU A 394 24.56 23.52 8.66
CA LEU A 394 25.45 23.44 7.51
C LEU A 394 24.94 24.43 6.46
N SER A 395 25.73 25.47 6.17
CA SER A 395 25.42 26.39 5.07
C SER A 395 25.77 25.73 3.75
N ILE A 396 24.82 25.71 2.82
CA ILE A 396 24.93 25.11 1.49
C ILE A 396 24.87 26.21 0.43
N PRO A 397 26.03 26.79 0.04
CA PRO A 397 26.07 27.85 -0.95
C PRO A 397 25.71 27.32 -2.34
N SER A 398 25.03 28.17 -3.11
CA SER A 398 24.57 27.84 -4.47
C SER A 398 25.67 27.25 -5.35
N ASP A 399 25.36 26.07 -5.88
CA ASP A 399 26.16 25.31 -6.81
C ASP A 399 25.29 24.48 -7.76
N TRP A 400 25.91 23.55 -8.49
CA TRP A 400 25.31 22.69 -9.52
C TRP A 400 25.75 21.24 -9.35
N GLY A 401 25.98 20.82 -8.10
CA GLY A 401 26.52 19.51 -7.75
C GLY A 401 26.47 19.34 -6.22
N TYR A 402 27.59 18.97 -5.60
CA TYR A 402 27.72 18.67 -4.17
C TYR A 402 26.71 19.31 -3.18
N ASN A 403 26.56 20.63 -3.08
CA ASN A 403 25.63 21.21 -2.09
C ASN A 403 24.15 21.08 -2.50
N SER A 404 23.87 20.93 -3.79
CA SER A 404 22.53 20.81 -4.39
C SER A 404 21.90 19.43 -4.19
N GLU A 405 22.71 18.45 -3.76
CA GLU A 405 22.34 17.04 -3.61
C GLU A 405 22.16 16.67 -2.10
N MET A 406 22.07 17.66 -1.22
CA MET A 406 22.02 17.50 0.25
C MET A 406 20.63 17.10 0.77
N TRP A 407 19.99 16.10 0.18
CA TRP A 407 18.61 15.72 0.52
C TRP A 407 18.49 15.03 1.88
N GLY A 408 19.53 14.34 2.37
CA GLY A 408 19.58 13.81 3.74
C GLY A 408 19.56 14.94 4.78
N PRO A 409 20.57 15.83 4.81
CA PRO A 409 20.58 17.00 5.68
C PRO A 409 19.37 17.93 5.54
N GLY A 410 18.83 18.06 4.31
CA GLY A 410 17.58 18.79 4.05
C GLY A 410 16.37 18.16 4.74
N SER A 411 16.30 16.83 4.73
CA SER A 411 15.23 16.07 5.41
C SER A 411 15.31 16.26 6.93
N THR A 412 16.52 16.17 7.50
CA THR A 412 16.76 16.49 8.92
C THR A 412 16.30 17.91 9.26
N TRP A 413 16.63 18.91 8.43
CA TRP A 413 16.19 20.29 8.64
C TRP A 413 14.66 20.44 8.61
N ALA A 414 13.98 19.83 7.63
CA ALA A 414 12.54 19.92 7.50
C ALA A 414 11.81 19.29 8.72
N CYS A 415 12.27 18.13 9.17
CA CYS A 415 11.70 17.44 10.32
C CYS A 415 11.98 18.18 11.65
N LEU A 416 13.22 18.68 11.85
CA LEU A 416 13.56 19.49 13.02
C LEU A 416 12.85 20.85 13.05
N SER A 417 12.40 21.37 11.90
CA SER A 417 11.59 22.59 11.83
C SER A 417 10.20 22.42 12.48
N TRP A 418 9.71 21.19 12.63
CA TRP A 418 8.47 20.89 13.36
C TRP A 418 8.72 20.47 14.80
N ARG A 419 9.68 19.56 15.02
CA ARG A 419 10.08 19.13 16.35
C ARG A 419 11.60 19.02 16.44
N ASP A 420 12.21 19.92 17.20
CA ASP A 420 13.68 19.93 17.33
C ASP A 420 14.19 18.94 18.38
N ASN A 421 15.52 18.84 18.50
CA ASN A 421 16.21 17.96 19.45
C ASN A 421 15.97 18.31 20.94
N SER A 422 15.33 19.45 21.23
CA SER A 422 14.84 19.80 22.58
C SER A 422 13.37 19.43 22.79
N ALA A 423 12.77 18.68 21.85
CA ALA A 423 11.36 18.31 21.79
C ALA A 423 10.40 19.51 21.74
N MET A 424 10.84 20.66 21.21
CA MET A 424 9.99 21.84 21.03
C MET A 424 9.17 21.75 19.75
N THR A 425 7.90 22.15 19.79
CA THR A 425 7.00 22.24 18.64
C THR A 425 6.26 23.60 18.62
N PRO A 426 6.37 24.42 17.56
CA PRO A 426 7.25 24.24 16.40
C PRO A 426 8.73 24.23 16.81
N GLY A 427 9.53 23.45 16.10
CA GLY A 427 10.96 23.32 16.34
C GLY A 427 11.75 24.53 15.87
N ASN A 428 12.97 24.67 16.38
CA ASN A 428 13.91 25.70 15.98
C ASN A 428 15.30 25.08 15.75
N PRO A 429 15.54 24.46 14.58
CA PRO A 429 16.87 24.00 14.22
C PRO A 429 17.88 25.15 14.22
N ALA A 430 19.18 24.82 14.19
CA ALA A 430 20.24 25.83 14.31
C ALA A 430 20.40 26.74 13.08
N THR A 431 19.50 26.64 12.10
CA THR A 431 19.46 27.41 10.86
C THR A 431 18.96 28.84 11.08
N ALA A 432 19.25 29.73 10.14
CA ALA A 432 18.80 31.13 10.21
C ALA A 432 17.30 31.29 9.88
N ALA A 433 16.74 30.35 9.13
CA ALA A 433 15.33 30.28 8.78
C ALA A 433 14.88 28.82 8.73
N ASP A 434 13.69 28.56 9.28
CA ASP A 434 13.13 27.21 9.37
C ASP A 434 11.80 27.17 8.64
N HIS A 435 11.42 25.99 8.16
CA HIS A 435 10.09 25.81 7.62
C HIS A 435 9.04 26.03 8.71
N LYS A 436 7.94 26.70 8.37
CA LYS A 436 6.84 26.93 9.30
C LYS A 436 5.69 26.03 8.89
N TRP A 437 5.61 24.87 9.53
CA TRP A 437 4.55 23.91 9.34
C TRP A 437 3.21 24.42 9.90
N ASN A 438 2.12 24.09 9.21
CA ASN A 438 0.76 24.24 9.68
C ASN A 438 0.50 23.21 10.80
N PRO A 439 0.08 23.65 11.99
CA PRO A 439 -0.13 22.75 13.12
C PRO A 439 -1.26 21.74 12.90
N ASN A 440 -2.24 22.06 12.05
CA ASN A 440 -3.42 21.24 11.82
C ASN A 440 -3.28 20.29 10.61
N ALA A 441 -2.17 20.35 9.89
CA ALA A 441 -1.95 19.50 8.73
C ALA A 441 -1.21 18.22 9.11
N THR A 442 -1.55 17.11 8.43
CA THR A 442 -0.66 15.95 8.31
C THR A 442 0.57 16.38 7.52
N LYS A 443 1.77 16.01 8.00
CA LYS A 443 3.04 16.58 7.51
C LYS A 443 3.84 15.50 6.80
N LEU A 444 4.27 15.80 5.58
CA LEU A 444 5.13 14.91 4.80
C LEU A 444 6.36 15.63 4.28
N ILE A 445 7.49 14.94 4.22
CA ILE A 445 8.64 15.40 3.44
C ILE A 445 8.75 14.56 2.18
N ILE A 446 9.14 15.17 1.07
CA ILE A 446 9.29 14.49 -0.22
C ILE A 446 10.69 14.80 -0.75
N PRO A 447 11.73 14.09 -0.30
CA PRO A 447 13.06 14.20 -0.90
C PRO A 447 13.05 13.60 -2.30
N VAL A 448 13.67 14.30 -3.25
CA VAL A 448 13.76 13.94 -4.66
C VAL A 448 15.21 14.03 -5.09
N SER A 449 15.83 12.92 -5.47
CA SER A 449 17.21 12.89 -5.96
C SER A 449 17.50 11.58 -6.72
N ASP A 450 18.46 11.61 -7.64
CA ASP A 450 19.07 10.45 -8.29
C ASP A 450 20.44 10.08 -7.70
N GLU A 451 20.88 10.80 -6.65
CA GLU A 451 22.21 10.69 -6.05
C GLU A 451 22.17 10.53 -4.51
N GLY A 452 23.34 10.28 -3.90
CA GLY A 452 23.48 9.97 -2.47
C GLY A 452 23.05 11.13 -1.53
N PRO A 453 22.64 10.82 -0.29
CA PRO A 453 22.02 11.79 0.64
C PRO A 453 22.94 12.92 1.12
N TYR A 454 24.26 12.72 1.10
CA TYR A 454 25.23 13.72 1.54
C TYR A 454 26.08 14.24 0.39
N GLY A 455 25.47 15.13 -0.39
CA GLY A 455 26.11 15.85 -1.48
C GLY A 455 26.49 14.99 -2.67
N GLY A 456 25.59 14.07 -3.01
CA GLY A 456 25.64 13.22 -4.19
C GLY A 456 26.94 12.43 -4.32
N SER A 457 27.45 11.95 -3.18
CA SER A 457 28.69 11.19 -3.01
C SER A 457 28.94 10.19 -4.17
N GLY A 458 29.74 10.69 -5.12
CA GLY A 458 30.50 9.99 -6.15
C GLY A 458 29.71 9.29 -7.24
N ASN A 459 29.52 9.92 -8.41
CA ASN A 459 29.27 9.32 -9.73
C ASN A 459 28.47 7.99 -9.71
N GLY A 460 27.39 7.88 -8.93
CA GLY A 460 26.70 6.63 -8.60
C GLY A 460 27.49 5.63 -7.73
N ASN A 461 28.80 5.45 -7.94
CA ASN A 461 29.56 4.35 -7.35
C ASN A 461 29.89 4.48 -5.85
N GLN A 462 29.58 5.60 -5.20
CA GLN A 462 30.03 5.90 -3.84
C GLN A 462 28.92 6.46 -2.92
N ALA A 463 27.64 6.24 -3.22
CA ALA A 463 26.51 6.69 -2.39
C ALA A 463 26.39 5.88 -1.07
N GLN A 464 27.51 5.57 -0.42
CA GLN A 464 27.67 4.76 0.78
C GLN A 464 28.88 5.26 1.60
N GLU A 465 29.26 6.53 1.46
CA GLU A 465 30.30 7.09 2.30
C GLU A 465 29.78 7.23 3.75
N PRO A 466 30.66 7.32 4.76
CA PRO A 466 30.23 7.43 6.16
C PRO A 466 29.26 8.59 6.43
N ASP A 467 29.42 9.71 5.72
CA ASP A 467 28.55 10.87 5.87
C ASP A 467 27.15 10.61 5.27
N ASP A 468 27.00 9.73 4.28
CA ASP A 468 25.69 9.32 3.75
C ASP A 468 24.89 8.58 4.81
N TYR A 469 25.49 7.54 5.40
CA TYR A 469 24.87 6.77 6.48
C TYR A 469 24.57 7.64 7.70
N GLN A 470 25.45 8.57 8.04
CA GLN A 470 25.20 9.50 9.13
C GLN A 470 24.01 10.42 8.80
N SER A 471 24.01 11.04 7.63
CA SER A 471 22.97 11.98 7.25
C SER A 471 21.59 11.34 7.16
N ILE A 472 21.49 10.11 6.65
CA ILE A 472 20.23 9.39 6.56
C ILE A 472 19.71 8.95 7.91
N THR A 473 20.62 8.54 8.82
CA THR A 473 20.28 8.22 10.21
C THR A 473 19.71 9.45 10.91
N GLU A 474 20.39 10.60 10.79
CA GLU A 474 19.92 11.87 11.39
C GLU A 474 18.56 12.31 10.80
N ALA A 475 18.33 12.11 9.50
CA ALA A 475 17.05 12.41 8.87
C ALA A 475 15.92 11.51 9.36
N HIS A 476 16.13 10.19 9.36
CA HIS A 476 15.17 9.21 9.86
C HIS A 476 14.79 9.48 11.32
N GLU A 477 15.78 9.61 12.21
CA GLU A 477 15.53 9.90 13.62
C GLU A 477 14.75 11.20 13.82
N ALA A 478 15.08 12.26 13.06
CA ALA A 478 14.36 13.53 13.13
C ALA A 478 12.90 13.39 12.71
N CYS A 479 12.61 12.65 11.64
CA CYS A 479 11.26 12.50 11.11
C CYS A 479 10.38 11.58 11.96
N VAL A 480 10.92 10.45 12.45
CA VAL A 480 10.24 9.59 13.44
C VAL A 480 9.90 10.38 14.70
N ASN A 481 10.86 11.13 15.27
CA ASN A 481 10.60 11.93 16.45
C ASN A 481 9.57 13.04 16.19
N ALA A 482 9.58 13.64 15.00
CA ALA A 482 8.66 14.70 14.62
C ALA A 482 7.25 14.18 14.26
N GLY A 483 7.07 12.89 14.03
CA GLY A 483 5.84 12.32 13.47
C GLY A 483 5.55 12.85 12.06
N ILE A 484 6.61 13.06 11.27
CA ILE A 484 6.53 13.52 9.88
C ILE A 484 6.84 12.34 8.98
N ILE A 485 5.96 12.08 8.01
CA ILE A 485 6.05 10.92 7.13
C ILE A 485 6.94 11.26 5.92
N PRO A 486 8.09 10.59 5.73
CA PRO A 486 8.89 10.78 4.54
C PRO A 486 8.36 9.96 3.35
N VAL A 487 8.24 10.58 2.18
CA VAL A 487 7.88 9.92 0.92
C VAL A 487 8.94 10.21 -0.11
N ALA A 488 9.87 9.29 -0.29
CA ALA A 488 11.07 9.53 -1.08
C ALA A 488 10.83 9.23 -2.57
N LEU A 489 11.38 10.08 -3.44
CA LEU A 489 11.38 9.93 -4.88
C LEU A 489 12.81 9.70 -5.36
N ALA A 490 13.11 8.50 -5.83
CA ALA A 490 14.40 8.12 -6.39
C ALA A 490 14.40 8.26 -7.91
N GLY A 491 15.38 8.98 -8.45
CA GLY A 491 15.56 9.07 -9.90
C GLY A 491 16.06 7.75 -10.48
N SER A 492 15.58 7.38 -11.67
CA SER A 492 16.18 6.30 -12.44
C SER A 492 17.40 6.84 -13.18
N THR A 493 18.60 6.38 -12.86
CA THR A 493 19.84 6.85 -13.51
C THR A 493 19.86 6.41 -14.98
N TRP A 494 19.34 7.25 -15.87
CA TRP A 494 19.32 7.02 -17.31
C TRP A 494 19.98 8.19 -18.05
N TRP A 495 21.29 8.14 -18.33
CA TRP A 495 21.82 8.93 -19.45
C TRP A 495 23.09 8.41 -20.17
N TRP A 496 22.85 7.72 -21.31
CA TRP A 496 23.45 7.80 -22.68
C TRP A 496 24.92 7.38 -23.02
N PRO A 497 25.23 6.72 -24.20
CA PRO A 497 24.46 6.54 -25.44
C PRO A 497 23.85 5.14 -25.72
N PRO A 498 22.91 5.05 -26.69
CA PRO A 498 21.93 3.98 -26.85
C PRO A 498 22.50 2.89 -27.76
N ALA A 499 23.24 1.95 -27.22
CA ALA A 499 23.67 0.80 -28.03
C ALA A 499 24.00 -0.39 -27.14
N GLY A 500 23.01 -1.25 -26.93
CA GLY A 500 23.17 -2.70 -26.76
C GLY A 500 24.36 -3.19 -25.93
N GLY A 501 24.35 -2.91 -24.63
CA GLY A 501 25.17 -3.62 -23.66
C GLY A 501 24.29 -4.12 -22.50
N PRO A 502 24.58 -5.28 -21.90
CA PRO A 502 23.96 -5.66 -20.65
C PRO A 502 24.39 -4.65 -19.58
N HIS A 503 23.41 -4.03 -18.92
CA HIS A 503 23.65 -3.15 -17.78
C HIS A 503 24.31 -3.98 -16.68
N VAL A 504 25.62 -3.79 -16.48
CA VAL A 504 26.21 -4.00 -15.16
C VAL A 504 25.82 -2.78 -14.36
N ASP A 505 24.84 -2.94 -13.48
CA ASP A 505 24.48 -1.97 -12.45
C ASP A 505 25.75 -1.45 -11.79
N ILE A 506 26.08 -0.18 -12.06
CA ILE A 506 27.19 0.46 -11.39
C ILE A 506 26.68 1.02 -10.07
N GLY A 507 26.32 0.15 -9.11
CA GLY A 507 26.23 0.36 -7.64
C GLY A 507 25.46 1.57 -7.05
N GLY A 508 24.97 2.52 -7.84
CA GLY A 508 24.49 3.82 -7.36
C GLY A 508 23.00 3.94 -7.20
N GLY A 509 22.22 3.49 -8.19
CA GLY A 509 20.76 3.48 -8.07
C GLY A 509 20.27 2.62 -6.89
N GLU A 510 20.92 1.47 -6.64
CA GLU A 510 20.60 0.62 -5.49
C GLU A 510 20.95 1.27 -4.15
N ALA A 511 22.10 1.95 -4.07
CA ALA A 511 22.55 2.62 -2.87
C ALA A 511 21.67 3.82 -2.49
N VAL A 512 21.32 4.66 -3.47
CA VAL A 512 20.41 5.80 -3.29
C VAL A 512 19.05 5.32 -2.79
N ARG A 513 18.47 4.32 -3.47
CA ARG A 513 17.18 3.73 -3.07
C ARG A 513 17.25 3.04 -1.71
N SER A 514 18.36 2.41 -1.37
CA SER A 514 18.57 1.83 -0.05
C SER A 514 18.59 2.91 1.04
N HIS A 515 19.23 4.06 0.82
CA HIS A 515 19.16 5.17 1.78
C HIS A 515 17.74 5.74 1.87
N MET A 516 17.02 5.82 0.76
CA MET A 516 15.62 6.20 0.81
C MET A 516 14.77 5.19 1.60
N LEU A 517 15.07 3.89 1.52
CA LEU A 517 14.45 2.88 2.39
C LEU A 517 14.83 3.08 3.86
N ASP A 518 16.08 3.44 4.15
CA ASP A 518 16.53 3.75 5.51
C ASP A 518 15.81 4.97 6.10
N LEU A 519 15.51 5.98 5.27
CA LEU A 519 14.71 7.14 5.68
C LEU A 519 13.27 6.76 5.98
N VAL A 520 12.62 6.02 5.06
CA VAL A 520 11.16 5.87 5.05
C VAL A 520 10.64 4.69 5.86
N GLN A 521 11.47 3.68 6.09
CA GLN A 521 11.16 2.55 6.95
C GLN A 521 11.99 2.67 8.22
N CYS A 522 13.15 2.04 8.30
CA CYS A 522 14.07 2.16 9.43
C CYS A 522 15.50 1.85 8.99
N ILE A 523 16.49 2.13 9.85
CA ILE A 523 17.90 2.02 9.48
C ILE A 523 18.31 0.56 9.23
N GLY A 524 18.68 0.25 7.99
CA GLY A 524 19.16 -1.04 7.54
C GLY A 524 20.62 -1.32 7.88
N ASN A 525 20.97 -2.61 7.96
CA ASN A 525 22.34 -3.06 8.21
C ASN A 525 23.17 -3.28 6.94
N ASN A 526 22.52 -3.32 5.76
CA ASN A 526 23.15 -3.57 4.49
C ASN A 526 22.47 -2.74 3.41
N THR A 527 23.19 -2.42 2.34
CA THR A 527 22.59 -1.84 1.15
C THR A 527 21.81 -2.89 0.41
N THR A 528 20.49 -2.76 0.42
CA THR A 528 19.56 -3.66 -0.24
C THR A 528 18.26 -2.93 -0.50
N LEU A 529 17.60 -3.34 -1.59
CA LEU A 529 16.25 -2.91 -1.96
C LEU A 529 15.16 -3.73 -1.25
N SER A 530 15.54 -4.59 -0.31
CA SER A 530 14.58 -5.34 0.51
C SER A 530 13.98 -4.41 1.57
N ASP A 531 12.68 -4.62 1.84
CA ASP A 531 12.00 -4.02 2.98
C ASP A 531 12.78 -4.27 4.28
N ARG A 532 12.76 -3.26 5.15
CA ARG A 532 13.41 -3.24 6.45
C ARG A 532 12.56 -4.00 7.47
N ASP A 533 13.22 -4.70 8.39
CA ASP A 533 12.58 -5.37 9.53
C ASP A 533 12.65 -4.44 10.74
N CYS A 534 11.59 -3.64 10.93
CA CYS A 534 11.53 -2.59 11.93
C CYS A 534 10.87 -3.12 13.21
N ASP A 535 11.67 -3.44 14.23
CA ASP A 535 11.21 -4.05 15.48
C ASP A 535 10.67 -3.06 16.52
N GLY A 536 10.79 -1.75 16.26
CA GLY A 536 10.33 -0.67 17.15
C GLY A 536 11.07 -0.56 18.49
N SER A 537 12.18 -1.28 18.68
CA SER A 537 12.91 -1.30 19.96
C SER A 537 13.75 -0.05 20.22
N SER A 538 14.03 0.73 19.17
CA SER A 538 14.77 1.98 19.20
C SER A 538 14.22 2.93 18.12
N ILE A 539 14.58 4.22 18.18
CA ILE A 539 14.17 5.19 17.14
C ILE A 539 14.64 4.71 15.76
N ASN A 540 15.88 4.24 15.65
CA ASN A 540 16.45 3.73 14.39
C ASN A 540 15.81 2.43 13.87
N SER A 541 15.07 1.72 14.69
CA SER A 541 14.34 0.51 14.30
C SER A 541 12.82 0.71 14.34
N THR A 542 12.37 1.96 14.50
CA THR A 542 10.96 2.34 14.39
C THR A 542 10.67 2.69 12.94
N ASP A 543 9.59 2.16 12.40
CA ASP A 543 9.16 2.48 11.03
C ASP A 543 8.75 3.96 10.95
N ALA A 544 9.23 4.70 9.95
CA ALA A 544 8.84 6.09 9.67
C ALA A 544 7.53 6.18 8.85
N GLU A 545 6.91 5.05 8.54
CA GLU A 545 5.60 4.90 7.90
C GLU A 545 5.55 5.46 6.47
N GLY A 546 6.72 5.58 5.85
CA GLY A 546 6.90 6.19 4.55
C GLY A 546 7.02 5.19 3.40
N ALA A 547 7.29 5.71 2.20
CA ALA A 547 7.48 4.88 1.00
C ALA A 547 8.51 5.48 0.04
N VAL A 548 9.13 4.61 -0.77
CA VAL A 548 10.03 5.00 -1.87
C VAL A 548 9.35 4.77 -3.21
N PHE A 549 9.45 5.73 -4.12
CA PHE A 549 8.97 5.62 -5.50
C PHE A 549 10.05 5.97 -6.50
N LEU A 550 9.97 5.39 -7.70
CA LEU A 550 10.83 5.76 -8.82
C LEU A 550 10.23 6.88 -9.67
N TYR A 551 11.11 7.71 -10.23
CA TYR A 551 10.75 8.64 -11.31
C TYR A 551 11.83 8.68 -12.41
N PRO A 552 11.45 8.79 -13.70
CA PRO A 552 10.11 8.56 -14.25
C PRO A 552 9.78 7.06 -14.33
N SER A 553 8.68 6.60 -13.74
CA SER A 553 8.20 5.22 -13.87
C SER A 553 6.67 5.13 -13.90
N ASP A 554 6.14 3.97 -14.27
CA ASP A 554 4.73 3.61 -14.12
C ASP A 554 4.33 3.35 -12.65
N GLU A 555 5.29 3.12 -11.75
CA GLU A 555 5.08 3.06 -10.28
C GLU A 555 4.53 4.38 -9.73
N MET A 556 4.70 5.49 -10.44
CA MET A 556 4.10 6.78 -10.08
C MET A 556 2.57 6.75 -10.12
N SER A 557 1.96 5.75 -10.77
CA SER A 557 0.53 5.46 -10.68
C SER A 557 0.10 4.97 -9.30
N ASN A 558 1.02 4.41 -8.51
CA ASN A 558 0.81 3.96 -7.11
C ASN A 558 1.04 5.09 -6.08
N TYR A 559 1.67 6.19 -6.50
CA TYR A 559 1.91 7.39 -5.68
C TYR A 559 0.59 8.01 -5.14
N VAL A 560 -0.51 7.74 -5.83
CA VAL A 560 -1.89 8.10 -5.44
C VAL A 560 -2.32 7.38 -4.16
N GLY A 561 -1.93 6.10 -4.04
CA GLY A 561 -2.33 5.24 -2.94
C GLY A 561 -1.75 5.69 -1.61
N THR A 562 -0.52 6.18 -1.56
CA THR A 562 0.21 6.48 -0.31
C THR A 562 -0.21 7.75 0.40
N PHE A 563 -0.64 8.79 -0.33
CA PHE A 563 -1.14 10.02 0.30
C PHE A 563 -2.59 9.90 0.77
N GLU A 564 -3.35 8.98 0.15
CA GLU A 564 -4.76 8.76 0.44
C GLU A 564 -5.00 7.63 1.42
N SER A 565 -4.03 6.72 1.62
CA SER A 565 -4.12 5.51 2.47
C SER A 565 -3.82 5.72 3.95
N GLY A 566 -3.52 6.94 4.42
CA GLY A 566 -2.96 7.10 5.77
C GLY A 566 -1.94 5.99 6.05
N ALA A 567 -1.00 5.77 5.13
CA ALA A 567 0.06 4.75 5.08
C ALA A 567 -0.22 3.25 5.36
N LEU A 568 -1.40 2.77 5.80
CA LEU A 568 -1.61 1.33 6.09
C LEU A 568 -3.01 0.93 5.69
N THR A 569 -3.12 0.10 4.66
CA THR A 569 -3.74 -1.23 4.72
C THR A 569 -3.73 -1.83 3.31
N ASN A 570 -3.16 -3.05 3.25
CA ASN A 570 -3.15 -4.04 2.16
C ASN A 570 -1.86 -4.15 1.36
N GLY A 571 -1.06 -5.15 1.75
CA GLY A 571 0.04 -5.64 0.96
C GLY A 571 -0.38 -6.02 -0.46
N TRP A 572 0.14 -5.26 -1.43
CA TRP A 572 0.56 -5.69 -2.76
C TRP A 572 1.94 -5.04 -2.91
N ARG A 573 3.10 -5.71 -2.88
CA ARG A 573 3.50 -6.95 -3.59
C ARG A 573 2.91 -7.06 -4.99
N THR A 574 3.25 -6.07 -5.81
CA THR A 574 3.82 -6.36 -7.13
C THR A 574 5.21 -5.72 -7.23
N SER A 575 6.22 -6.35 -6.62
CA SER A 575 7.45 -6.58 -7.39
C SER A 575 7.23 -7.91 -8.12
N GLY A 576 6.29 -7.90 -9.06
CA GLY A 576 6.33 -8.85 -10.15
C GLY A 576 7.49 -8.42 -11.04
N PRO A 577 8.41 -9.31 -11.42
CA PRO A 577 9.40 -8.98 -12.41
C PRO A 577 8.66 -8.88 -13.75
N GLU A 578 8.30 -7.67 -14.17
CA GLU A 578 8.13 -7.37 -15.59
C GLU A 578 8.85 -6.06 -15.89
N GLU A 579 10.14 -6.19 -16.21
CA GLU A 579 10.96 -5.13 -16.79
C GLU A 579 10.26 -4.57 -18.03
N TRP A 580 10.21 -3.24 -18.13
CA TRP A 580 10.17 -2.52 -19.40
C TRP A 580 9.18 -3.08 -20.43
N SER A 581 7.97 -2.52 -20.44
CA SER A 581 6.91 -2.71 -21.44
C SER A 581 6.15 -4.06 -21.38
N VAL A 582 4.85 -3.94 -21.10
CA VAL A 582 3.77 -4.95 -21.20
C VAL A 582 4.13 -6.23 -21.97
N VAL A 583 4.36 -7.35 -21.27
CA VAL A 583 4.28 -8.72 -21.82
C VAL A 583 3.80 -9.68 -20.73
N GLY A 584 2.50 -10.00 -20.72
CA GLY A 584 1.87 -10.70 -19.60
C GLY A 584 2.36 -12.13 -19.29
N ASP A 585 2.43 -12.40 -17.99
CA ASP A 585 2.26 -13.66 -17.26
C ASP A 585 3.08 -14.86 -17.78
N THR A 586 4.31 -15.01 -17.27
CA THR A 586 4.99 -16.32 -17.23
C THR A 586 5.86 -16.53 -15.97
N ALA A 587 5.47 -17.53 -15.16
CA ALA A 587 6.23 -18.50 -14.33
C ALA A 587 7.47 -18.10 -13.46
N PRO A 588 7.68 -18.74 -12.29
CA PRO A 588 8.78 -18.46 -11.35
C PRO A 588 10.18 -18.69 -11.94
N TYR A 589 11.17 -17.88 -11.53
CA TYR A 589 12.59 -18.06 -11.90
C TYR A 589 13.35 -18.94 -10.89
N TYR A 590 14.40 -19.57 -11.40
CA TYR A 590 15.12 -20.65 -10.76
C TYR A 590 16.57 -20.23 -10.47
N VAL A 591 16.98 -20.24 -9.20
CA VAL A 591 18.38 -19.99 -8.83
C VAL A 591 19.06 -21.35 -8.62
N SER A 592 20.20 -21.55 -9.30
CA SER A 592 21.05 -22.71 -9.06
C SER A 592 22.01 -22.42 -7.90
N THR A 593 22.09 -23.33 -6.94
CA THR A 593 23.07 -23.21 -5.84
C THR A 593 24.41 -23.86 -6.18
N GLU A 594 24.51 -24.61 -7.29
CA GLU A 594 25.76 -25.21 -7.76
C GLU A 594 25.86 -25.26 -9.30
N ASN A 595 26.83 -24.51 -9.84
CA ASN A 595 27.21 -24.52 -11.25
C ASN A 595 28.23 -25.65 -11.50
N LEU A 596 27.88 -26.63 -12.34
CA LEU A 596 28.73 -27.78 -12.65
C LEU A 596 29.69 -27.52 -13.82
N CYS A 597 29.32 -26.62 -14.71
CA CYS A 597 30.16 -26.11 -15.78
C CYS A 597 29.57 -24.79 -16.29
N TYR A 598 30.43 -23.81 -16.57
CA TYR A 598 30.11 -22.63 -17.36
C TYR A 598 31.21 -22.38 -18.41
N ILE A 599 30.82 -22.21 -19.67
CA ILE A 599 31.73 -21.84 -20.78
C ILE A 599 31.07 -20.82 -21.71
N GLY A 600 31.88 -19.95 -22.30
CA GLY A 600 31.43 -18.86 -23.16
C GLY A 600 31.32 -17.53 -22.42
N GLY A 601 30.64 -16.57 -23.03
CA GLY A 601 30.48 -15.23 -22.49
C GLY A 601 30.00 -14.23 -23.53
N THR A 602 30.08 -12.95 -23.21
CA THR A 602 29.62 -11.87 -24.08
C THR A 602 30.49 -11.75 -25.32
N GLN A 603 29.98 -11.03 -26.34
CA GLN A 603 30.78 -10.68 -27.51
C GLN A 603 32.11 -10.04 -27.06
N TRP A 604 33.20 -10.54 -27.61
CA TRP A 604 34.60 -10.17 -27.32
C TRP A 604 35.16 -10.60 -25.96
N ASN A 605 34.40 -11.30 -25.11
CA ASN A 605 34.86 -11.70 -23.77
C ASN A 605 34.19 -12.98 -23.19
N PRO A 606 34.82 -14.15 -23.32
CA PRO A 606 35.98 -14.43 -24.16
C PRO A 606 35.58 -14.48 -25.64
N SER A 607 36.47 -14.08 -26.53
CA SER A 607 36.37 -14.46 -27.95
C SER A 607 36.82 -15.91 -28.13
N PHE A 608 36.00 -16.74 -28.75
CA PHE A 608 36.30 -18.16 -28.97
C PHE A 608 35.64 -18.69 -30.23
N THR A 609 36.28 -19.62 -30.94
CA THR A 609 35.62 -20.39 -32.00
C THR A 609 35.01 -21.69 -31.49
N ALA A 610 35.60 -22.25 -30.43
CA ALA A 610 35.14 -23.47 -29.77
C ALA A 610 35.63 -23.48 -28.32
N LEU A 611 34.74 -23.77 -27.39
CA LEU A 611 35.01 -24.04 -25.98
C LEU A 611 34.46 -25.40 -25.62
N SER A 612 35.05 -26.03 -24.62
CA SER A 612 34.48 -27.24 -24.07
C SER A 612 34.64 -27.33 -22.56
N CYS A 613 33.68 -28.00 -21.95
CA CYS A 613 33.75 -28.38 -20.55
C CYS A 613 33.18 -29.78 -20.37
N SER A 614 33.63 -30.45 -19.33
CA SER A 614 33.04 -31.71 -18.89
C SER A 614 32.56 -31.56 -17.46
N TYR A 615 31.40 -32.10 -17.17
CA TYR A 615 30.87 -32.17 -15.81
C TYR A 615 30.39 -33.60 -15.50
N TYR A 616 30.42 -33.95 -14.23
CA TYR A 616 29.83 -35.20 -13.75
C TYR A 616 28.42 -34.91 -13.23
N GLN A 617 27.41 -35.50 -13.87
CA GLN A 617 26.03 -35.44 -13.44
C GLN A 617 25.79 -36.41 -12.26
N PRO A 618 25.39 -35.91 -11.07
CA PRO A 618 25.09 -36.77 -9.92
C PRO A 618 23.85 -37.64 -10.14
N ALA A 619 23.83 -38.82 -9.51
CA ALA A 619 22.66 -39.70 -9.57
C ALA A 619 21.43 -39.06 -8.92
N ASN A 620 20.25 -39.30 -9.52
CA ASN A 620 18.95 -38.76 -9.10
C ASN A 620 18.86 -37.22 -9.12
N THR A 621 19.59 -36.56 -10.02
CA THR A 621 19.51 -35.11 -10.22
C THR A 621 19.22 -34.78 -11.67
N THR A 622 18.48 -33.69 -11.88
CA THR A 622 18.26 -33.10 -13.20
C THR A 622 19.21 -31.92 -13.35
N VAL A 623 19.99 -31.92 -14.43
CA VAL A 623 20.90 -30.83 -14.79
C VAL A 623 20.30 -30.11 -15.99
N ASN A 624 20.09 -28.81 -15.87
CA ASN A 624 19.63 -27.96 -16.96
C ASN A 624 20.84 -27.33 -17.66
N LEU A 625 20.82 -27.30 -18.99
CA LEU A 625 21.76 -26.52 -19.79
C LEU A 625 21.08 -25.22 -20.22
N THR A 626 21.42 -24.13 -19.54
CA THR A 626 20.97 -22.77 -19.88
C THR A 626 21.93 -22.19 -20.90
N VAL A 627 21.41 -21.69 -22.02
CA VAL A 627 22.21 -21.14 -23.11
C VAL A 627 21.86 -19.67 -23.28
N THR A 628 22.89 -18.82 -23.41
CA THR A 628 22.72 -17.42 -23.78
C THR A 628 23.30 -17.17 -25.17
N VAL A 629 22.62 -16.37 -25.99
CA VAL A 629 23.03 -16.00 -27.36
C VAL A 629 22.70 -14.53 -27.59
N ASP A 630 23.63 -13.76 -28.14
CA ASP A 630 23.44 -12.35 -28.48
C ASP A 630 22.64 -12.13 -29.79
N SER A 631 22.82 -11.00 -30.46
CA SER A 631 22.11 -10.68 -31.71
C SER A 631 22.47 -11.56 -32.91
N TRP A 632 23.37 -12.54 -32.77
CA TRP A 632 23.81 -13.41 -33.87
C TRP A 632 23.62 -14.90 -33.58
N ALA A 633 22.37 -15.33 -33.41
CA ALA A 633 22.04 -16.74 -33.23
C ALA A 633 22.49 -17.65 -34.39
N SER A 634 22.70 -17.08 -35.58
CA SER A 634 23.32 -17.79 -36.70
C SER A 634 24.72 -18.35 -36.42
N GLU A 635 25.37 -17.89 -35.36
CA GLU A 635 26.77 -18.23 -35.04
C GLU A 635 26.85 -19.37 -34.01
N PHE A 636 25.78 -19.59 -33.26
CA PHE A 636 25.65 -20.61 -32.22
C PHE A 636 25.61 -22.04 -32.78
N SER A 637 26.46 -22.90 -32.23
CA SER A 637 26.22 -24.35 -32.21
C SER A 637 26.77 -24.99 -30.93
N MET A 638 26.08 -26.02 -30.44
CA MET A 638 26.46 -26.74 -29.24
C MET A 638 26.29 -28.24 -29.42
N ASP A 639 27.32 -29.02 -29.10
CA ASP A 639 27.25 -30.47 -29.03
C ASP A 639 27.41 -30.96 -27.59
N VAL A 640 26.54 -31.86 -27.15
CA VAL A 640 26.60 -32.48 -25.83
C VAL A 640 26.84 -33.98 -25.97
N ILE A 641 28.01 -34.43 -25.53
CA ILE A 641 28.34 -35.85 -25.45
C ILE A 641 27.78 -36.41 -24.14
N MET A 642 26.87 -37.35 -24.24
CA MET A 642 26.23 -38.03 -23.11
C MET A 642 27.09 -39.19 -22.55
N PRO A 643 26.81 -39.68 -21.32
CA PRO A 643 27.57 -40.77 -20.69
C PRO A 643 27.61 -42.09 -21.46
N ASN A 644 26.61 -42.33 -22.32
CA ASN A 644 26.52 -43.51 -23.20
C ASN A 644 27.32 -43.34 -24.52
N GLY A 645 27.96 -42.19 -24.74
CA GLY A 645 28.75 -41.86 -25.92
C GLY A 645 27.95 -41.34 -27.12
N THR A 646 26.63 -41.13 -27.00
CA THR A 646 25.84 -40.46 -28.04
C THR A 646 25.97 -38.94 -27.92
N VAL A 647 25.77 -38.23 -29.03
CA VAL A 647 25.88 -36.77 -29.11
C VAL A 647 24.52 -36.18 -29.44
N ASP A 648 24.08 -35.21 -28.63
CA ASP A 648 23.00 -34.31 -28.98
C ASP A 648 23.59 -33.02 -29.55
N SER A 649 23.02 -32.51 -30.65
CA SER A 649 23.53 -31.33 -31.35
C SER A 649 22.45 -30.27 -31.45
N TYR A 650 22.82 -29.04 -31.14
CA TYR A 650 21.99 -27.84 -31.17
C TYR A 650 22.67 -26.77 -32.03
N ASN A 651 21.88 -25.96 -32.70
CA ASN A 651 22.39 -24.93 -33.60
C ASN A 651 21.44 -23.73 -33.64
N SER A 652 21.72 -22.77 -34.53
CA SER A 652 20.89 -21.59 -34.80
C SER A 652 19.38 -21.83 -35.04
N SER A 653 18.94 -23.06 -35.32
CA SER A 653 17.51 -23.40 -35.42
C SER A 653 16.82 -23.61 -34.07
N ASP A 654 17.60 -23.87 -33.01
CA ASP A 654 17.12 -24.24 -31.68
C ASP A 654 17.12 -23.06 -30.71
N VAL A 655 17.69 -21.93 -31.14
CA VAL A 655 17.80 -20.66 -30.41
C VAL A 655 17.39 -19.51 -31.35
N TRP A 656 17.10 -18.34 -30.81
CA TRP A 656 16.89 -17.11 -31.58
C TRP A 656 17.84 -16.00 -31.11
N ASN A 657 17.90 -14.88 -31.83
CA ASN A 657 18.71 -13.74 -31.39
C ASN A 657 18.24 -13.28 -30.01
N TRP A 658 19.16 -13.09 -29.06
CA TRP A 658 18.85 -12.78 -27.65
C TRP A 658 18.19 -13.94 -26.90
N TYR A 659 18.54 -15.19 -27.24
CA TYR A 659 18.06 -16.37 -26.51
C TYR A 659 18.74 -16.44 -25.13
N ASP A 660 17.96 -16.61 -24.07
CA ASP A 660 18.42 -16.84 -22.70
C ASP A 660 17.39 -17.72 -21.97
N ASP A 661 17.55 -19.03 -22.10
CA ASP A 661 16.66 -20.02 -21.46
C ASP A 661 17.33 -21.41 -21.39
N VAL A 662 16.71 -22.34 -20.67
CA VAL A 662 17.07 -23.76 -20.63
C VAL A 662 16.82 -24.39 -22.01
N LEU A 663 17.90 -24.66 -22.74
CA LEU A 663 17.82 -25.29 -24.06
C LEU A 663 17.53 -26.80 -23.96
N VAL A 664 18.10 -27.48 -22.96
CA VAL A 664 17.90 -28.91 -22.72
C VAL A 664 18.14 -29.26 -21.26
N ASN A 665 17.52 -30.35 -20.79
CA ASN A 665 17.84 -30.96 -19.49
C ASN A 665 18.26 -32.43 -19.65
N TYR A 666 19.10 -32.89 -18.72
CA TYR A 666 19.57 -34.27 -18.63
C TYR A 666 19.30 -34.84 -17.24
N THR A 667 19.03 -36.15 -17.16
CA THR A 667 18.68 -36.85 -15.90
C THR A 667 19.52 -38.09 -15.62
N VAL A 668 20.38 -38.50 -16.57
CA VAL A 668 21.16 -39.73 -16.47
C VAL A 668 22.48 -39.44 -15.76
N ALA A 669 22.80 -40.21 -14.71
CA ALA A 669 24.07 -40.04 -14.00
C ALA A 669 25.27 -40.40 -14.89
N GLY A 670 26.31 -39.58 -14.88
CA GLY A 670 27.55 -39.85 -15.62
C GLY A 670 28.26 -38.60 -16.11
N ASN A 671 29.35 -38.79 -16.87
CA ASN A 671 30.09 -37.67 -17.44
C ASN A 671 29.44 -37.16 -18.71
N TYR A 672 29.18 -35.86 -18.73
CA TYR A 672 28.79 -35.11 -19.91
C TYR A 672 29.96 -34.27 -20.39
N THR A 673 30.03 -34.00 -21.69
CA THR A 673 30.96 -33.01 -22.25
C THR A 673 30.22 -32.11 -23.21
N ILE A 674 30.23 -30.82 -22.94
CA ILE A 674 29.64 -29.79 -23.77
C ILE A 674 30.74 -29.19 -24.65
N TYR A 675 30.46 -29.04 -25.94
CA TYR A 675 31.24 -28.25 -26.88
C TYR A 675 30.36 -27.10 -27.35
N LEU A 676 30.77 -25.88 -27.03
CA LEU A 676 30.11 -24.66 -27.48
C LEU A 676 30.96 -24.03 -28.58
N ASN A 677 30.39 -23.83 -29.76
CA ASN A 677 31.09 -23.24 -30.89
C ASN A 677 30.40 -21.95 -31.31
N ASP A 678 31.25 -20.98 -31.63
CA ASP A 678 30.88 -19.74 -32.29
C ASP A 678 31.60 -19.67 -33.64
N THR A 679 30.84 -19.48 -34.71
CA THR A 679 31.33 -19.56 -36.09
C THR A 679 32.23 -18.36 -36.46
N TYR A 680 32.05 -17.19 -35.83
CA TYR A 680 32.83 -15.99 -36.15
C TYR A 680 33.99 -15.73 -35.19
N GLY A 681 34.00 -16.42 -34.05
CA GLY A 681 35.13 -16.48 -33.15
C GLY A 681 35.24 -15.30 -32.21
N ASP A 682 34.25 -14.42 -32.19
CA ASP A 682 34.17 -13.24 -31.36
C ASP A 682 33.47 -13.49 -30.03
N GLY A 683 32.75 -14.60 -29.84
CA GLY A 683 32.08 -14.97 -28.60
C GLY A 683 30.56 -14.82 -28.72
N GLY A 684 29.93 -14.09 -27.79
CA GLY A 684 28.50 -13.76 -27.91
C GLY A 684 27.53 -14.89 -27.51
N THR A 685 28.06 -16.05 -27.12
CA THR A 685 27.26 -17.19 -26.66
C THR A 685 27.86 -17.80 -25.39
N SER A 686 27.01 -18.33 -24.51
CA SER A 686 27.43 -19.07 -23.31
C SER A 686 26.52 -20.24 -23.02
N VAL A 687 27.03 -21.20 -22.24
CA VAL A 687 26.24 -22.30 -21.69
C VAL A 687 26.63 -22.56 -20.25
N SER A 688 25.62 -22.75 -19.42
CA SER A 688 25.70 -23.09 -18.00
C SER A 688 25.01 -24.43 -17.72
N ALA A 689 25.67 -25.31 -16.97
CA ALA A 689 25.12 -26.59 -16.51
C ALA A 689 24.80 -26.51 -15.02
N ASP A 690 23.52 -26.52 -14.67
CA ASP A 690 23.03 -26.20 -13.33
C ASP A 690 22.16 -27.31 -12.74
N TYR A 691 22.34 -27.62 -11.45
CA TYR A 691 21.53 -28.60 -10.70
C TYR A 691 21.25 -28.12 -9.27
N ASN A 692 20.30 -28.76 -8.57
CA ASN A 692 19.70 -28.24 -7.32
C ASN A 692 19.05 -26.87 -7.52
N ILE A 693 18.12 -26.85 -8.47
CA ILE A 693 17.25 -25.72 -8.72
C ILE A 693 16.32 -25.57 -7.52
N THR A 694 16.56 -24.53 -6.72
CA THR A 694 15.58 -24.11 -5.71
C THR A 694 14.64 -23.12 -6.39
N PRO A 695 13.33 -23.38 -6.40
CA PRO A 695 12.39 -22.30 -6.70
C PRO A 695 12.55 -21.28 -5.58
N VAL A 696 13.06 -20.10 -5.92
CA VAL A 696 13.00 -18.97 -5.00
C VAL A 696 11.56 -18.47 -5.06
N TYR A 697 10.73 -19.05 -4.20
CA TYR A 697 9.49 -18.41 -3.83
C TYR A 697 9.84 -17.21 -2.96
N HIS A 698 9.26 -16.06 -3.28
CA HIS A 698 9.33 -14.89 -2.42
C HIS A 698 9.11 -15.28 -0.93
N PRO A 699 10.04 -14.99 -0.01
CA PRO A 699 9.82 -15.24 1.41
C PRO A 699 8.66 -14.34 1.89
N GLY A 700 7.75 -14.97 2.64
CA GLY A 700 6.42 -14.49 2.91
C GLY A 700 6.29 -13.44 4.01
N TRP A 701 5.30 -12.57 3.77
CA TRP A 701 4.32 -12.00 4.70
C TRP A 701 4.63 -12.02 6.21
N LYS A 702 4.79 -10.82 6.76
CA LYS A 702 4.36 -10.45 8.11
C LYS A 702 3.56 -9.15 8.03
N SER A 703 2.36 -9.13 8.61
CA SER A 703 1.62 -7.90 8.86
C SER A 703 2.15 -7.23 10.13
N LEU A 704 2.21 -5.91 10.10
CA LEU A 704 2.34 -5.05 11.27
C LEU A 704 0.99 -4.36 11.42
N GLU A 705 0.18 -4.85 12.36
CA GLU A 705 -1.06 -4.24 12.81
C GLU A 705 -0.74 -2.89 13.50
N GLY A 706 -1.47 -1.83 13.13
CA GLY A 706 -1.41 -0.55 13.80
C GLY A 706 -2.34 0.48 13.16
N CYS A 707 -3.37 0.91 13.89
CA CYS A 707 -4.11 2.12 13.55
C CYS A 707 -3.15 3.31 13.47
N PHE A 708 -3.06 3.97 12.34
CA PHE A 708 -2.41 5.27 12.29
C PHE A 708 -3.37 6.36 12.77
N SER A 709 -3.24 6.68 14.04
CA SER A 709 -3.29 8.09 14.37
C SER A 709 -2.01 8.70 13.77
N ALA A 710 -2.12 9.59 12.78
CA ALA A 710 -1.18 10.70 12.80
C ALA A 710 -1.15 11.17 14.25
N MET A 711 0.02 11.36 14.86
CA MET A 711 0.08 12.21 16.05
C MET A 711 -0.29 13.63 15.60
N SER A 712 -1.56 13.86 15.22
CA SER A 712 -2.28 15.07 15.51
C SER A 712 -2.22 15.15 17.02
N GLY A 713 -1.18 15.84 17.51
CA GLY A 713 -0.72 15.76 18.88
C GLY A 713 -1.87 15.64 19.86
N ASP A 714 -2.01 14.44 20.43
CA ASP A 714 -2.53 14.34 21.77
C ASP A 714 -1.40 14.83 22.67
N ILE A 715 -1.24 16.16 22.74
CA ILE A 715 -0.60 16.82 23.88
C ILE A 715 -1.60 16.64 25.02
N SER A 716 -1.66 15.42 25.53
CA SER A 716 -2.24 15.18 26.83
C SER A 716 -1.20 15.70 27.84
N ASP A 717 -1.43 16.91 28.32
CA ASP A 717 -0.79 17.46 29.51
C ASP A 717 -1.13 16.54 30.71
N TYR A 718 -0.42 15.43 30.85
CA TYR A 718 -0.40 14.63 32.08
C TYR A 718 1.05 14.32 32.48
N GLN A 719 1.81 15.39 32.76
CA GLN A 719 2.68 15.32 33.92
C GLN A 719 1.81 15.24 35.17
N GLU A 720 1.33 14.03 35.52
CA GLU A 720 1.08 13.76 36.93
C GLU A 720 2.43 13.75 37.64
N SER A 721 2.65 14.81 38.39
CA SER A 721 3.65 14.88 39.44
C SER A 721 3.51 13.67 40.36
N VAL A 722 4.45 12.74 40.27
CA VAL A 722 4.72 11.80 41.36
C VAL A 722 5.99 12.28 42.04
N LEU A 723 5.88 12.54 43.34
CA LEU A 723 6.97 12.81 44.27
C LEU A 723 8.09 11.76 44.19
#